data_AF-A0A2H0Z3T7-F1
#
_entry.id   AF-A0A2H0Z3T7-F1
#
_cell.length_a   1.000
_cell.length_b   1.000
_cell.length_c   1.000
_cell.angle_alpha   90.00
_cell.angle_beta   90.00
_cell.angle_gamma   90.00
#
_symmetry.space_group_name_H-M   'P 1'
#
loop_
_entity.id
_entity.type
_entity.pdbx_description
1 polymer ?
#
loop_
_entity_poly.entity_id
_entity_poly.type
_entity_poly.pdbx_seq_one_letter_code
_entity_poly.pdbx_strand_id
1 'polypeptide(L)'
;MKKLFILMILMGLMQVSQAQKLIESFDNAVGPVFLDPPVFNDNFFTNNKDRSYCYLTNDTAHVEGTGSMKIDYRIQYAEGWGGYVVRTTYKPGFTDSLAYINMAAGTHLRLRYKVLSPALMSNFGVTSIELKMAEIDEAGNRDLWLHKIAIDFKDASSDWLEVDIPLEMNADNTKGFKWQLGEGDKELQLEHIKGYEFALVYSEVIGGDTSSSSTGSLLWDNLTLEGKRSVPTVFFAGKALPNALGTPWAWGQSTIEMVEGAGRVAELNALKWVQGNEWSNGWTGIGFNISPAFDMSWSWSIDSLKFWLKVQEGTGALRVQFESGAAKIGKVFTPTTDNEWHQYIIALNDFVPQDGTTGFDSTKVGVLGFMAEASGIAGKVIYMSEIWTGNPKIDVVPPKAVASLDVVPGQYSNLITWTDVPNETGEAYDIYYSEQPIADIANAKLLKGNVPENTQIVEQILRTPLTDQSLTYYYAIVCKDAFVNFSPVTFQNTPTANNGKGVPTIAKTAPANFVADGDLSEWAGVPEIRIIRSEGTGFDAPSGLHDGDDDYSVIAHLAFDQDYLYFAADVTDDIYGWSLRHGDPWMNDAINLYIGLFDANTTGTFTSFKRGATPHYEIRFDEERVTTANSDSLVYPGANYY
;
A
#
# COMPACT_ATOMS: atom_id res chain seq x y z
N MET A 1 -38.31 -36.18 -6.89
CA MET A 1 -36.85 -36.27 -7.12
C MET A 1 -36.37 -35.67 -8.46
N LYS A 2 -37.14 -35.70 -9.57
CA LYS A 2 -36.72 -35.02 -10.83
C LYS A 2 -36.97 -33.49 -10.87
N LYS A 3 -37.82 -32.94 -10.01
CA LYS A 3 -38.12 -31.49 -9.95
C LYS A 3 -37.16 -30.69 -9.05
N LEU A 4 -36.36 -31.36 -8.21
CA LEU A 4 -35.34 -30.70 -7.37
C LEU A 4 -34.00 -30.53 -8.14
N PHE A 5 -33.75 -31.40 -9.13
CA PHE A 5 -32.55 -31.36 -9.97
C PHE A 5 -32.57 -30.21 -11.00
N ILE A 6 -33.77 -29.79 -11.44
CA ILE A 6 -33.92 -28.66 -12.38
C ILE A 6 -33.77 -27.32 -11.65
N LEU A 7 -34.11 -27.24 -10.36
CA LEU A 7 -33.91 -26.02 -9.56
C LEU A 7 -32.43 -25.79 -9.20
N MET A 8 -31.64 -26.87 -9.02
CA MET A 8 -30.18 -26.77 -8.81
C MET A 8 -29.41 -26.44 -10.10
N ILE A 9 -29.91 -26.83 -11.28
CA ILE A 9 -29.29 -26.44 -12.57
C ILE A 9 -29.63 -24.99 -12.95
N LEU A 10 -30.79 -24.46 -12.51
CA LEU A 10 -31.14 -23.04 -12.71
C LEU A 10 -30.49 -22.08 -11.70
N MET A 11 -30.00 -22.56 -10.55
CA MET A 11 -29.15 -21.77 -9.63
C MET A 11 -27.64 -21.89 -9.93
N GLY A 12 -27.22 -22.87 -10.74
CA GLY A 12 -25.84 -23.02 -11.22
C GLY A 12 -25.52 -22.24 -12.51
N LEU A 13 -26.46 -21.44 -13.01
CA LEU A 13 -26.32 -20.56 -14.18
C LEU A 13 -26.52 -19.07 -13.83
N MET A 14 -26.42 -18.70 -12.55
CA MET A 14 -26.09 -17.31 -12.21
C MET A 14 -24.63 -17.08 -12.58
N GLN A 15 -24.54 -16.64 -13.83
CA GLN A 15 -23.44 -16.05 -14.54
C GLN A 15 -22.30 -15.59 -13.62
N VAL A 16 -21.11 -16.09 -13.97
CA VAL A 16 -19.89 -15.29 -14.00
C VAL A 16 -20.28 -13.87 -14.41
N SER A 17 -20.46 -12.96 -13.45
CA SER A 17 -20.50 -11.56 -13.79
C SER A 17 -19.08 -11.23 -14.26
N GLN A 18 -18.89 -11.21 -15.58
CA GLN A 18 -17.93 -10.31 -16.18
C GLN A 18 -18.21 -8.96 -15.51
N ALA A 19 -17.22 -8.38 -14.84
CA ALA A 19 -17.38 -7.05 -14.27
C ALA A 19 -17.42 -6.09 -15.47
N GLN A 20 -18.60 -5.97 -16.07
CA GLN A 20 -18.86 -5.09 -17.19
C GLN A 20 -19.17 -3.72 -16.60
N LYS A 21 -18.27 -2.76 -16.79
CA LYS A 21 -18.50 -1.36 -16.41
C LYS A 21 -18.92 -0.61 -17.66
N LEU A 22 -20.13 -0.06 -17.67
CA LEU A 22 -20.57 0.83 -18.74
C LEU A 22 -19.70 2.10 -18.71
N ILE A 23 -19.09 2.43 -19.85
CA ILE A 23 -18.33 3.68 -20.03
C ILE A 23 -19.23 4.73 -20.68
N GLU A 24 -19.96 4.36 -21.74
CA GLU A 24 -20.91 5.23 -22.42
C GLU A 24 -22.02 4.40 -23.07
N SER A 25 -23.28 4.79 -22.85
CA SER A 25 -24.47 4.15 -23.45
C SER A 25 -24.70 4.64 -24.88
N PHE A 26 -24.37 5.90 -25.16
CA PHE A 26 -24.75 6.59 -26.40
C PHE A 26 -26.27 6.73 -26.63
N ASP A 27 -27.08 6.69 -25.56
CA ASP A 27 -28.51 7.00 -25.60
C ASP A 27 -28.83 8.35 -26.27
N ASN A 28 -27.85 9.25 -26.22
CA ASN A 28 -27.86 10.51 -26.94
C ASN A 28 -26.49 10.69 -27.62
N ALA A 29 -26.50 11.32 -28.80
CA ALA A 29 -25.29 11.76 -29.51
C ALA A 29 -24.46 12.78 -28.71
N VAL A 30 -25.05 13.35 -27.66
CA VAL A 30 -24.39 14.13 -26.62
C VAL A 30 -24.57 13.38 -25.32
N GLY A 31 -23.48 12.86 -24.77
CA GLY A 31 -23.46 12.02 -23.58
C GLY A 31 -22.49 12.55 -22.51
N PRO A 32 -22.45 11.91 -21.32
CA PRO A 32 -21.50 12.25 -20.27
C PRO A 32 -20.02 12.15 -20.73
N VAL A 33 -19.72 11.32 -21.73
CA VAL A 33 -18.37 11.25 -22.32
C VAL A 33 -18.21 12.21 -23.51
N PHE A 34 -19.22 12.40 -24.35
CA PHE A 34 -19.19 13.36 -25.49
C PHE A 34 -20.06 14.58 -25.18
N LEU A 35 -19.45 15.58 -24.53
CA LEU A 35 -20.15 16.71 -23.89
C LEU A 35 -20.67 17.81 -24.83
N ASP A 36 -20.39 17.78 -26.14
CA ASP A 36 -20.71 18.92 -27.02
C ASP A 36 -22.10 18.80 -27.67
N PRO A 37 -23.03 19.74 -27.43
CA PRO A 37 -24.24 19.87 -28.24
C PRO A 37 -23.89 20.16 -29.71
N PRO A 38 -24.68 19.68 -30.70
CA PRO A 38 -24.44 19.86 -32.13
C PRO A 38 -24.31 21.31 -32.65
N VAL A 39 -24.48 22.32 -31.78
CA VAL A 39 -24.64 23.74 -32.13
C VAL A 39 -23.31 24.52 -32.11
N PHE A 40 -22.31 24.10 -31.34
CA PHE A 40 -21.03 24.84 -31.24
C PHE A 40 -19.93 24.27 -32.16
N ASN A 41 -19.87 22.94 -32.34
CA ASN A 41 -18.90 22.26 -33.22
C ASN A 41 -17.42 22.54 -32.84
N ASP A 42 -17.18 22.93 -31.58
CA ASP A 42 -15.85 23.28 -31.06
C ASP A 42 -14.97 22.04 -30.87
N ASN A 43 -15.56 20.85 -30.91
CA ASN A 43 -14.89 19.56 -30.79
C ASN A 43 -14.67 18.83 -32.14
N PHE A 44 -14.83 19.53 -33.27
CA PHE A 44 -14.62 18.98 -34.61
C PHE A 44 -13.31 19.45 -35.24
N PHE A 45 -12.52 18.49 -35.72
CA PHE A 45 -11.27 18.80 -36.43
C PHE A 45 -11.21 18.07 -37.75
N THR A 46 -10.68 18.73 -38.78
CA THR A 46 -10.46 18.13 -40.10
C THR A 46 -9.38 18.92 -40.83
N ASN A 47 -8.66 18.25 -41.72
CA ASN A 47 -7.75 18.91 -42.65
C ASN A 47 -8.44 19.50 -43.89
N ASN A 48 -9.77 19.40 -44.01
CA ASN A 48 -10.55 20.07 -45.06
C ASN A 48 -11.96 20.45 -44.60
N LYS A 49 -12.05 21.56 -43.86
CA LYS A 49 -13.31 22.03 -43.24
C LYS A 49 -14.42 22.40 -44.23
N ASP A 50 -14.08 22.72 -45.48
CA ASP A 50 -15.05 23.20 -46.47
C ASP A 50 -15.80 22.04 -47.15
N ARG A 51 -15.25 20.82 -47.09
CA ARG A 51 -15.77 19.65 -47.82
C ARG A 51 -15.87 18.37 -46.98
N SER A 52 -15.43 18.40 -45.74
CA SER A 52 -15.55 17.30 -44.79
C SER A 52 -16.53 17.62 -43.67
N TYR A 53 -17.24 16.62 -43.18
CA TYR A 53 -18.12 16.73 -42.02
C TYR A 53 -18.16 15.42 -41.24
N CYS A 54 -18.56 15.49 -39.97
CA CYS A 54 -18.84 14.34 -39.11
C CYS A 54 -19.97 14.74 -38.17
N TYR A 55 -21.23 14.52 -38.54
CA TYR A 55 -22.37 14.90 -37.73
C TYR A 55 -22.74 13.80 -36.75
N LEU A 56 -22.99 14.20 -35.50
CA LEU A 56 -23.46 13.32 -34.43
C LEU A 56 -24.93 13.64 -34.15
N THR A 57 -25.80 12.65 -34.29
CA THR A 57 -27.26 12.78 -34.09
C THR A 57 -27.83 11.57 -33.36
N ASN A 58 -28.94 11.73 -32.66
CA ASN A 58 -29.60 10.60 -31.97
C ASN A 58 -30.30 9.69 -32.99
N ASP A 59 -30.21 8.38 -32.79
CA ASP A 59 -31.02 7.39 -33.49
C ASP A 59 -31.82 6.55 -32.49
N THR A 60 -33.00 6.10 -32.89
CA THR A 60 -33.87 5.25 -32.06
C THR A 60 -33.48 3.78 -32.06
N ALA A 61 -32.72 3.32 -33.06
CA ALA A 61 -32.20 1.95 -33.09
C ALA A 61 -31.07 1.80 -32.07
N HIS A 62 -31.15 0.79 -31.20
CA HIS A 62 -30.19 0.56 -30.11
C HIS A 62 -30.12 -0.93 -29.72
N VAL A 63 -29.13 -1.27 -28.91
CA VAL A 63 -28.87 -2.55 -28.24
C VAL A 63 -29.14 -2.41 -26.73
N GLU A 64 -28.76 -1.27 -26.14
CA GLU A 64 -28.92 -0.96 -24.72
C GLU A 64 -29.63 0.39 -24.54
N GLY A 65 -30.19 0.67 -23.36
CA GLY A 65 -30.75 1.98 -23.06
C GLY A 65 -31.97 2.39 -23.90
N THR A 66 -31.95 3.62 -24.42
CA THR A 66 -33.07 4.31 -25.09
C THR A 66 -32.76 4.78 -26.51
N GLY A 67 -31.50 4.77 -26.94
CA GLY A 67 -31.09 5.23 -28.26
C GLY A 67 -29.62 4.89 -28.57
N SER A 68 -29.14 5.32 -29.72
CA SER A 68 -27.72 5.23 -30.08
C SER A 68 -27.21 6.51 -30.73
N MET A 69 -25.89 6.66 -30.80
CA MET A 69 -25.26 7.78 -31.50
C MET A 69 -25.08 7.42 -32.98
N LYS A 70 -25.73 8.19 -33.85
CA LYS A 70 -25.52 8.15 -35.29
C LYS A 70 -24.40 9.09 -35.71
N ILE A 71 -23.48 8.55 -36.49
CA ILE A 71 -22.33 9.25 -37.07
C ILE A 71 -22.52 9.30 -38.58
N ASP A 72 -22.86 10.46 -39.13
CA ASP A 72 -22.88 10.72 -40.57
C ASP A 72 -21.60 11.45 -40.97
N TYR A 73 -20.82 10.89 -41.90
CA TYR A 73 -19.52 11.47 -42.22
C TYR A 73 -19.28 11.67 -43.71
N ARG A 74 -18.41 12.64 -43.99
CA ARG A 74 -17.71 12.84 -45.25
C ARG A 74 -16.27 13.23 -44.96
N ILE A 75 -15.35 12.48 -45.54
CA ILE A 75 -13.92 12.72 -45.45
C ILE A 75 -13.44 13.13 -46.84
N GLN A 76 -13.01 14.37 -47.00
CA GLN A 76 -12.38 14.84 -48.24
C GLN A 76 -10.88 14.57 -48.20
N TYR A 77 -10.34 14.02 -49.28
CA TYR A 77 -8.89 13.94 -49.48
C TYR A 77 -8.29 15.34 -49.53
N ALA A 78 -7.27 15.59 -48.73
CA ALA A 78 -6.72 16.93 -48.53
C ALA A 78 -5.19 16.97 -48.55
N GLU A 79 -4.55 15.87 -48.19
CA GLU A 79 -3.10 15.74 -48.07
C GLU A 79 -2.60 14.57 -48.90
N GLY A 80 -1.31 14.53 -49.25
CA GLY A 80 -0.72 13.49 -50.11
C GLY A 80 -0.83 12.04 -49.60
N TRP A 81 -1.39 11.82 -48.40
CA TRP A 81 -1.66 10.52 -47.80
C TRP A 81 -3.17 10.24 -47.58
N GLY A 82 -4.05 11.24 -47.67
CA GLY A 82 -5.47 11.09 -47.32
C GLY A 82 -6.16 12.33 -46.77
N GLY A 83 -7.24 12.07 -46.04
CA GLY A 83 -8.03 13.05 -45.30
C GLY A 83 -8.58 12.47 -44.00
N TYR A 84 -8.98 13.33 -43.08
CA TYR A 84 -9.58 12.90 -41.82
C TYR A 84 -10.66 13.84 -41.30
N VAL A 85 -11.54 13.30 -40.46
CA VAL A 85 -12.44 14.04 -39.58
C VAL A 85 -12.33 13.47 -38.16
N VAL A 86 -12.27 14.33 -37.16
CA VAL A 86 -12.11 13.96 -35.75
C VAL A 86 -13.21 14.58 -34.92
N ARG A 87 -13.69 13.81 -33.94
CA ARG A 87 -14.50 14.28 -32.83
C ARG A 87 -13.76 13.99 -31.52
N THR A 88 -13.74 14.96 -30.62
CA THR A 88 -13.09 14.85 -29.31
C THR A 88 -14.08 15.08 -28.16
N THR A 89 -13.77 14.49 -27.02
CA THR A 89 -14.47 14.66 -25.74
C THR A 89 -13.88 15.79 -24.90
N TYR A 90 -12.71 16.29 -25.28
CA TYR A 90 -11.95 17.30 -24.55
C TYR A 90 -11.31 18.29 -25.51
N LYS A 91 -11.03 19.52 -25.05
CA LYS A 91 -10.25 20.47 -25.84
C LYS A 91 -8.75 20.22 -25.60
N PRO A 92 -7.92 20.02 -26.64
CA PRO A 92 -6.49 19.88 -26.46
C PRO A 92 -5.91 21.04 -25.64
N GLY A 93 -5.23 20.71 -24.54
CA GLY A 93 -4.67 21.69 -23.59
C GLY A 93 -5.60 22.14 -22.47
N PHE A 94 -6.83 21.60 -22.37
CA PHE A 94 -7.79 21.89 -21.30
C PHE A 94 -8.37 20.58 -20.75
N THR A 95 -7.52 19.77 -20.14
CA THR A 95 -7.91 18.49 -19.51
C THR A 95 -8.07 18.61 -17.99
N ASP A 96 -7.65 19.72 -17.39
CA ASP A 96 -7.67 19.93 -15.93
C ASP A 96 -9.07 19.88 -15.31
N SER A 97 -10.11 20.26 -16.07
CA SER A 97 -11.50 20.26 -15.60
C SER A 97 -12.22 18.91 -15.74
N LEU A 98 -11.59 17.90 -16.33
CA LEU A 98 -12.20 16.59 -16.57
C LEU A 98 -11.77 15.58 -15.49
N ALA A 99 -12.74 14.79 -15.04
CA ALA A 99 -12.47 13.69 -14.13
C ALA A 99 -11.74 12.55 -14.87
N TYR A 100 -10.90 11.83 -14.14
CA TYR A 100 -10.24 10.65 -14.68
C TYR A 100 -11.23 9.51 -14.94
N ILE A 101 -11.07 8.86 -16.09
CA ILE A 101 -11.79 7.66 -16.48
C ILE A 101 -10.89 6.47 -16.22
N ASN A 102 -10.99 5.92 -15.00
CA ASN A 102 -10.23 4.74 -14.63
C ASN A 102 -10.72 3.48 -15.38
N MET A 103 -9.83 2.94 -16.22
CA MET A 103 -10.00 1.70 -16.97
C MET A 103 -9.05 0.57 -16.56
N ALA A 104 -8.23 0.77 -15.53
CA ALA A 104 -7.18 -0.17 -15.16
C ALA A 104 -7.72 -1.57 -14.80
N ALA A 105 -8.98 -1.69 -14.40
CA ALA A 105 -9.61 -2.97 -14.05
C ALA A 105 -9.93 -3.88 -15.26
N GLY A 106 -9.98 -3.35 -16.49
CA GLY A 106 -10.35 -4.10 -17.69
C GLY A 106 -9.16 -4.51 -18.56
N THR A 107 -9.41 -5.42 -19.50
CA THR A 107 -8.41 -5.77 -20.54
C THR A 107 -8.73 -5.17 -21.90
N HIS A 108 -9.99 -4.82 -22.15
CA HIS A 108 -10.43 -4.21 -23.40
C HIS A 108 -11.67 -3.35 -23.19
N LEU A 109 -11.89 -2.42 -24.11
CA LEU A 109 -13.21 -1.84 -24.32
C LEU A 109 -13.95 -2.69 -25.34
N ARG A 110 -15.25 -2.83 -25.19
CA ARG A 110 -16.14 -3.44 -26.18
C ARG A 110 -17.15 -2.41 -26.65
N LEU A 111 -17.28 -2.27 -27.96
CA LEU A 111 -18.19 -1.31 -28.59
C LEU A 111 -19.20 -2.06 -29.47
N ARG A 112 -20.49 -1.76 -29.31
CA ARG A 112 -21.51 -2.15 -30.29
C ARG A 112 -21.53 -1.13 -31.41
N TYR A 113 -21.52 -1.61 -32.65
CA TYR A 113 -21.65 -0.74 -33.81
C TYR A 113 -22.55 -1.36 -34.88
N LYS A 114 -23.12 -0.51 -35.73
CA LYS A 114 -23.91 -0.94 -36.88
C LYS A 114 -23.62 -0.05 -38.08
N VAL A 115 -23.29 -0.64 -39.22
CA VAL A 115 -23.09 0.11 -40.47
C VAL A 115 -24.45 0.35 -41.12
N LEU A 116 -24.85 1.61 -41.23
CA LEU A 116 -26.13 2.00 -41.87
C LEU A 116 -25.98 2.18 -43.37
N SER A 117 -24.86 2.76 -43.79
CA SER A 117 -24.50 2.89 -45.20
C SER A 117 -23.01 2.57 -45.36
N PRO A 118 -22.65 1.52 -46.12
CA PRO A 118 -21.25 1.19 -46.41
C PRO A 118 -20.48 2.41 -46.94
N ALA A 119 -19.18 2.47 -46.65
CA ALA A 119 -18.34 3.56 -47.09
C ALA A 119 -18.33 3.66 -48.63
N LEU A 120 -18.92 4.73 -49.16
CA LEU A 120 -18.90 5.07 -50.57
C LEU A 120 -17.71 5.99 -50.84
N MET A 121 -16.72 5.45 -51.53
CA MET A 121 -15.49 6.15 -51.91
C MET A 121 -15.56 6.53 -53.39
N SER A 122 -15.21 7.77 -53.73
CA SER A 122 -15.18 8.22 -55.13
C SER A 122 -13.98 7.66 -55.90
N ASN A 123 -12.92 7.28 -55.20
CA ASN A 123 -11.72 6.64 -55.75
C ASN A 123 -11.27 5.48 -54.86
N PHE A 124 -10.47 4.57 -55.40
CA PHE A 124 -10.02 3.37 -54.69
C PHE A 124 -9.15 3.73 -53.48
N GLY A 125 -9.59 3.31 -52.29
CA GLY A 125 -8.92 3.62 -51.04
C GLY A 125 -9.42 2.77 -49.88
N VAL A 126 -9.07 3.20 -48.69
CA VAL A 126 -9.46 2.57 -47.42
C VAL A 126 -10.05 3.64 -46.52
N THR A 127 -11.24 3.36 -45.99
CA THR A 127 -11.81 4.09 -44.86
C THR A 127 -11.54 3.30 -43.59
N SER A 128 -11.05 3.97 -42.55
CA SER A 128 -10.85 3.37 -41.24
C SER A 128 -11.22 4.35 -40.14
N ILE A 129 -11.34 3.82 -38.92
CA ILE A 129 -11.54 4.62 -37.73
C ILE A 129 -10.47 4.32 -36.69
N GLU A 130 -10.10 5.37 -35.98
CA GLU A 130 -9.10 5.38 -34.94
C GLU A 130 -9.75 5.85 -33.65
N LEU A 131 -9.52 5.16 -32.54
CA LEU A 131 -9.78 5.65 -31.18
C LEU A 131 -8.47 6.14 -30.60
N LYS A 132 -8.50 7.31 -29.97
CA LYS A 132 -7.35 7.87 -29.27
C LYS A 132 -7.70 8.17 -27.82
N MET A 133 -6.75 7.97 -26.92
CA MET A 133 -6.89 8.27 -25.49
C MET A 133 -5.90 9.37 -25.09
N ALA A 134 -6.40 10.37 -24.38
CA ALA A 134 -5.60 11.39 -23.72
C ALA A 134 -5.29 10.93 -22.29
N GLU A 135 -4.07 10.48 -22.08
CA GLU A 135 -3.49 10.12 -20.79
C GLU A 135 -2.72 11.35 -20.25
N ILE A 136 -2.72 11.53 -18.93
CA ILE A 136 -2.04 12.63 -18.24
C ILE A 136 -1.11 12.06 -17.18
N ASP A 137 0.19 12.23 -17.39
CA ASP A 137 1.22 11.71 -16.48
C ASP A 137 1.18 12.42 -15.10
N GLU A 138 1.95 11.92 -14.15
CA GLU A 138 2.05 12.48 -12.80
C GLU A 138 2.54 13.95 -12.79
N ALA A 139 3.27 14.37 -13.82
CA ALA A 139 3.74 15.74 -13.99
C ALA A 139 2.70 16.66 -14.67
N GLY A 140 1.53 16.13 -15.03
CA GLY A 140 0.46 16.85 -15.70
C GLY A 140 0.62 17.00 -17.22
N ASN A 141 1.61 16.34 -17.82
CA ASN A 141 1.84 16.35 -19.26
C ASN A 141 0.97 15.31 -19.96
N ARG A 142 0.57 15.59 -21.20
CA ARG A 142 -0.31 14.71 -21.96
C ARG A 142 0.45 13.79 -22.90
N ASP A 143 0.09 12.52 -22.89
CA ASP A 143 0.33 11.58 -24.00
C ASP A 143 -0.97 11.19 -24.73
N LEU A 144 -0.89 11.17 -26.06
CA LEU A 144 -1.98 10.76 -26.93
C LEU A 144 -1.68 9.37 -27.51
N TRP A 145 -2.53 8.43 -27.15
CA TRP A 145 -2.41 7.02 -27.50
C TRP A 145 -3.39 6.67 -28.60
N LEU A 146 -2.95 6.02 -29.68
CA LEU A 146 -3.74 5.73 -30.87
C LEU A 146 -3.97 4.23 -31.06
N HIS A 147 -5.22 3.83 -31.29
CA HIS A 147 -5.60 2.48 -31.73
C HIS A 147 -6.52 2.54 -32.96
N LYS A 148 -6.27 1.70 -33.97
CA LYS A 148 -7.12 1.54 -35.14
C LYS A 148 -8.16 0.45 -34.88
N ILE A 149 -9.43 0.85 -34.81
CA ILE A 149 -10.54 -0.06 -34.50
C ILE A 149 -10.85 -0.94 -35.70
N ALA A 150 -11.10 -2.23 -35.46
CA ALA A 150 -11.43 -3.22 -36.48
C ALA A 150 -12.92 -3.18 -36.92
N ILE A 151 -13.38 -2.04 -37.44
CA ILE A 151 -14.70 -1.91 -38.07
C ILE A 151 -14.61 -2.20 -39.57
N ASP A 152 -15.45 -3.11 -40.07
CA ASP A 152 -15.60 -3.32 -41.52
C ASP A 152 -16.61 -2.33 -42.13
N PHE A 153 -16.07 -1.27 -42.72
CA PHE A 153 -16.86 -0.23 -43.40
C PHE A 153 -17.57 -0.71 -44.68
N LYS A 154 -17.34 -1.94 -45.14
CA LYS A 154 -18.04 -2.55 -46.27
C LYS A 154 -19.23 -3.39 -45.84
N ASP A 155 -19.42 -3.58 -44.53
CA ASP A 155 -20.52 -4.38 -44.02
C ASP A 155 -21.87 -3.84 -44.51
N ALA A 156 -22.66 -4.72 -45.10
CA ALA A 156 -23.99 -4.45 -45.62
C ALA A 156 -25.04 -5.33 -44.93
N SER A 157 -24.68 -6.04 -43.85
CA SER A 157 -25.58 -6.91 -43.10
C SER A 157 -26.75 -6.15 -42.48
N SER A 158 -26.53 -4.87 -42.14
CA SER A 158 -27.45 -4.06 -41.33
C SER A 158 -27.68 -4.60 -39.91
N ASP A 159 -26.80 -5.47 -39.43
CA ASP A 159 -26.84 -6.03 -38.08
C ASP A 159 -26.00 -5.21 -37.09
N TRP A 160 -26.25 -5.41 -35.79
CA TRP A 160 -25.36 -4.92 -34.73
C TRP A 160 -24.18 -5.87 -34.57
N LEU A 161 -22.99 -5.33 -34.71
CA LEU A 161 -21.71 -6.01 -34.56
C LEU A 161 -20.99 -5.53 -33.30
N GLU A 162 -19.93 -6.24 -32.94
CA GLU A 162 -19.06 -5.88 -31.81
C GLU A 162 -17.63 -5.73 -32.27
N VAL A 163 -16.89 -4.88 -31.58
CA VAL A 163 -15.45 -4.81 -31.70
C VAL A 163 -14.81 -4.66 -30.32
N ASP A 164 -13.78 -5.47 -30.08
CA ASP A 164 -12.93 -5.38 -28.89
C ASP A 164 -11.74 -4.48 -29.20
N ILE A 165 -11.47 -3.55 -28.30
CA ILE A 165 -10.38 -2.58 -28.36
C ILE A 165 -9.44 -2.89 -27.19
N PRO A 166 -8.29 -3.54 -27.44
CA PRO A 166 -7.36 -3.95 -26.39
C PRO A 166 -6.78 -2.74 -25.64
N LEU A 167 -6.82 -2.79 -24.31
CA LEU A 167 -6.26 -1.76 -23.42
C LEU A 167 -4.81 -2.09 -23.05
N GLU A 168 -3.95 -2.22 -24.04
CA GLU A 168 -2.51 -2.48 -23.86
C GLU A 168 -1.68 -1.60 -24.79
N MET A 169 -0.44 -1.29 -24.38
CA MET A 169 0.51 -0.64 -25.27
C MET A 169 0.99 -1.63 -26.32
N ASN A 170 0.97 -1.23 -27.60
CA ASN A 170 1.45 -2.06 -28.69
C ASN A 170 2.12 -1.22 -29.79
N ALA A 171 3.22 -1.74 -30.38
CA ALA A 171 3.89 -1.08 -31.50
C ALA A 171 3.05 -1.09 -32.80
N ASP A 172 2.17 -2.09 -32.91
CA ASP A 172 1.16 -2.24 -33.96
C ASP A 172 -0.17 -1.69 -33.45
N ASN A 173 -0.59 -0.55 -33.99
CA ASN A 173 -1.81 0.15 -33.57
C ASN A 173 -3.10 -0.59 -33.95
N THR A 174 -3.02 -1.75 -34.63
CA THR A 174 -4.17 -2.64 -34.87
C THR A 174 -4.36 -3.67 -33.77
N LYS A 175 -3.38 -3.84 -32.87
CA LYS A 175 -3.39 -4.84 -31.79
C LYS A 175 -3.49 -4.22 -30.39
N GLY A 176 -3.23 -2.92 -30.27
CA GLY A 176 -3.36 -2.16 -29.03
C GLY A 176 -3.09 -0.69 -29.29
N PHE A 177 -2.87 0.08 -28.23
CA PHE A 177 -2.61 1.50 -28.29
C PHE A 177 -1.12 1.78 -28.53
N LYS A 178 -0.85 2.56 -29.58
CA LYS A 178 0.49 3.03 -29.92
C LYS A 178 0.61 4.50 -29.55
N TRP A 179 1.71 4.89 -28.92
CA TRP A 179 2.02 6.30 -28.71
C TRP A 179 2.01 7.06 -30.04
N GLN A 180 1.23 8.14 -30.12
CA GLN A 180 1.13 8.99 -31.31
C GLN A 180 1.95 10.27 -31.16
N LEU A 181 1.70 11.04 -30.11
CA LEU A 181 2.33 12.31 -29.80
C LEU A 181 2.07 12.71 -28.35
N GLY A 182 2.89 13.60 -27.80
CA GLY A 182 2.76 14.07 -26.42
C GLY A 182 4.11 14.49 -25.84
N GLU A 183 4.06 15.15 -24.69
CA GLU A 183 5.23 15.53 -23.89
C GLU A 183 5.29 14.76 -22.56
N GLY A 184 4.44 13.75 -22.39
CA GLY A 184 4.42 12.92 -21.20
C GLY A 184 5.54 11.88 -21.14
N ASP A 185 5.40 10.94 -20.21
CA ASP A 185 6.37 9.89 -19.90
C ASP A 185 6.40 8.75 -20.93
N LYS A 186 5.42 8.70 -21.85
CA LYS A 186 5.23 7.66 -22.86
C LYS A 186 4.97 6.28 -22.27
N GLU A 187 4.38 6.23 -21.09
CA GLU A 187 3.81 5.03 -20.50
C GLU A 187 2.27 5.12 -20.57
N LEU A 188 1.59 3.99 -20.80
CA LEU A 188 0.13 4.01 -20.88
C LEU A 188 -0.46 3.74 -19.49
N GLN A 189 -0.82 4.80 -18.74
CA GLN A 189 -1.58 4.71 -17.48
C GLN A 189 -3.10 4.71 -17.73
N LEU A 190 -3.77 3.58 -17.50
CA LEU A 190 -5.21 3.44 -17.77
C LEU A 190 -6.11 4.03 -16.68
N GLU A 191 -5.53 4.36 -15.53
CA GLU A 191 -6.12 5.11 -14.43
C GLU A 191 -6.12 6.63 -14.70
N HIS A 192 -5.27 7.11 -15.62
CA HIS A 192 -5.06 8.54 -15.88
C HIS A 192 -5.62 9.03 -17.22
N ILE A 193 -6.65 8.37 -17.75
CA ILE A 193 -7.31 8.81 -18.98
C ILE A 193 -8.28 9.95 -18.69
N LYS A 194 -8.11 11.11 -19.33
CA LYS A 194 -9.03 12.26 -19.19
C LYS A 194 -9.98 12.47 -20.38
N GLY A 195 -9.77 11.78 -21.50
CA GLY A 195 -10.69 11.85 -22.63
C GLY A 195 -10.31 10.99 -23.83
N TYR A 196 -11.22 10.95 -24.82
CA TYR A 196 -11.07 10.26 -26.10
C TYR A 196 -11.18 11.21 -27.29
N GLU A 197 -10.57 10.77 -28.40
CA GLU A 197 -10.87 11.22 -29.74
C GLU A 197 -11.24 10.02 -30.60
N PHE A 198 -12.18 10.19 -31.53
CA PHE A 198 -12.27 9.25 -32.66
C PHE A 198 -12.03 9.98 -33.97
N ALA A 199 -11.19 9.38 -34.80
CA ALA A 199 -10.84 9.91 -36.12
C ALA A 199 -11.27 8.94 -37.20
N LEU A 200 -12.12 9.40 -38.10
CA LEU A 200 -12.44 8.73 -39.35
C LEU A 200 -11.44 9.18 -40.41
N VAL A 201 -10.76 8.22 -41.02
CA VAL A 201 -9.63 8.44 -41.92
C VAL A 201 -9.92 7.80 -43.27
N TYR A 202 -9.65 8.55 -44.34
CA TYR A 202 -9.69 8.04 -45.71
C TYR A 202 -8.31 8.19 -46.35
N SER A 203 -7.74 7.07 -46.81
CA SER A 203 -6.45 7.04 -47.50
C SER A 203 -6.59 6.37 -48.86
N GLU A 204 -6.01 6.97 -49.89
CA GLU A 204 -5.95 6.42 -51.24
C GLU A 204 -4.72 5.54 -51.41
N VAL A 205 -4.84 4.49 -52.23
CA VAL A 205 -3.73 3.56 -52.46
C VAL A 205 -2.75 4.08 -53.52
N ILE A 206 -3.19 4.93 -54.47
CA ILE A 206 -2.36 5.45 -55.56
C ILE A 206 -2.82 6.85 -56.01
N GLY A 207 -1.94 7.85 -55.86
CA GLY A 207 -2.04 9.17 -56.51
C GLY A 207 -3.07 10.12 -55.91
N GLY A 208 -2.61 11.15 -55.20
CA GLY A 208 -3.48 12.04 -54.45
C GLY A 208 -4.39 12.90 -55.31
N ASP A 209 -5.67 12.58 -55.28
CA ASP A 209 -6.71 13.39 -55.91
C ASP A 209 -7.51 14.12 -54.81
N THR A 210 -7.29 15.44 -54.70
CA THR A 210 -8.01 16.30 -53.74
C THR A 210 -9.51 16.43 -54.02
N SER A 211 -10.00 15.88 -55.13
CA SER A 211 -11.42 15.73 -55.40
C SER A 211 -12.03 14.48 -54.74
N SER A 212 -11.21 13.54 -54.29
CA SER A 212 -11.65 12.29 -53.70
C SER A 212 -12.30 12.43 -52.34
N SER A 213 -13.28 11.58 -52.07
CA SER A 213 -13.96 11.55 -50.78
C SER A 213 -14.45 10.16 -50.41
N SER A 214 -14.61 9.94 -49.11
CA SER A 214 -15.35 8.81 -48.54
C SER A 214 -16.55 9.34 -47.75
N THR A 215 -17.72 8.74 -47.96
CA THR A 215 -18.96 9.07 -47.26
C THR A 215 -19.60 7.83 -46.70
N GLY A 216 -20.25 7.94 -45.55
CA GLY A 216 -20.92 6.81 -44.92
C GLY A 216 -21.63 7.20 -43.63
N SER A 217 -22.25 6.20 -43.02
CA SER A 217 -23.08 6.38 -41.82
C SER A 217 -23.00 5.12 -40.97
N LEU A 218 -22.83 5.29 -39.66
CA LEU A 218 -22.79 4.20 -38.69
C LEU A 218 -23.49 4.61 -37.38
N LEU A 219 -23.89 3.61 -36.60
CA LEU A 219 -24.37 3.76 -35.23
C LEU A 219 -23.33 3.20 -34.26
N TRP A 220 -23.15 3.87 -33.13
CA TRP A 220 -22.38 3.42 -31.96
C TRP A 220 -23.29 3.33 -30.74
N ASP A 221 -23.12 2.28 -29.97
CA ASP A 221 -23.90 1.99 -28.78
C ASP A 221 -23.04 1.17 -27.77
N ASN A 222 -23.39 1.27 -26.49
CA ASN A 222 -22.94 0.39 -25.42
C ASN A 222 -21.41 0.14 -25.40
N LEU A 223 -20.64 1.20 -25.14
CA LEU A 223 -19.21 1.12 -24.88
C LEU A 223 -18.98 0.65 -23.43
N THR A 224 -18.43 -0.54 -23.28
CA THR A 224 -18.20 -1.17 -21.98
C THR A 224 -16.72 -1.47 -21.76
N LEU A 225 -16.29 -1.38 -20.52
CA LEU A 225 -15.01 -1.91 -20.06
C LEU A 225 -15.22 -3.38 -19.67
N GLU A 226 -14.50 -4.26 -20.34
CA GLU A 226 -14.63 -5.70 -20.21
C GLU A 226 -13.28 -6.41 -20.07
N GLY A 227 -13.35 -7.69 -19.75
CA GLY A 227 -12.22 -8.46 -19.25
C GLY A 227 -11.82 -8.05 -17.84
N LYS A 228 -10.94 -8.85 -17.22
CA LYS A 228 -10.50 -8.63 -15.85
C LYS A 228 -8.98 -8.52 -15.83
N ARG A 229 -8.46 -7.40 -15.32
CA ARG A 229 -7.05 -7.24 -15.00
C ARG A 229 -6.84 -7.60 -13.52
N SER A 230 -5.78 -8.35 -13.24
CA SER A 230 -5.35 -8.64 -11.87
C SER A 230 -4.91 -7.36 -11.17
N VAL A 231 -5.28 -7.19 -9.90
CA VAL A 231 -4.63 -6.20 -9.02
C VAL A 231 -3.27 -6.77 -8.63
N PRO A 232 -2.15 -6.13 -9.00
CA PRO A 232 -0.84 -6.61 -8.63
C PRO A 232 -0.68 -6.67 -7.11
N THR A 233 -0.22 -7.80 -6.59
CA THR A 233 0.20 -7.94 -5.19
C THR A 233 1.71 -8.00 -5.15
N VAL A 234 2.36 -7.03 -4.52
CA VAL A 234 3.82 -6.99 -4.37
C VAL A 234 4.18 -7.54 -2.99
N PHE A 235 4.90 -8.66 -2.95
CA PHE A 235 5.41 -9.24 -1.71
C PHE A 235 6.82 -8.75 -1.41
N PHE A 236 7.66 -8.56 -2.44
CA PHE A 236 8.99 -8.00 -2.26
C PHE A 236 9.40 -7.29 -3.56
N ALA A 237 9.69 -6.00 -3.52
CA ALA A 237 10.09 -5.23 -4.70
C ALA A 237 11.59 -5.35 -5.03
N GLY A 238 12.36 -6.06 -4.21
CA GLY A 238 13.82 -6.06 -4.30
C GLY A 238 14.47 -4.87 -3.60
N LYS A 239 13.80 -4.23 -2.64
CA LYS A 239 14.37 -3.14 -1.82
C LYS A 239 14.15 -3.43 -0.34
N ALA A 240 12.95 -3.14 0.16
CA ALA A 240 12.52 -3.63 1.46
C ALA A 240 11.26 -4.48 1.37
N LEU A 241 10.90 -5.08 2.49
CA LEU A 241 9.63 -5.78 2.63
C LEU A 241 8.53 -4.75 2.91
N PRO A 242 7.38 -4.85 2.22
CA PRO A 242 6.21 -4.04 2.55
C PRO A 242 5.84 -4.21 4.03
N ASN A 243 5.34 -3.15 4.68
CA ASN A 243 4.93 -3.20 6.10
C ASN A 243 3.92 -4.31 6.40
N ALA A 244 3.11 -4.71 5.41
CA ALA A 244 2.16 -5.79 5.54
C ALA A 244 2.84 -7.16 5.75
N LEU A 245 4.04 -7.36 5.21
CA LEU A 245 4.85 -8.53 5.48
C LEU A 245 5.58 -8.26 6.80
N GLY A 246 5.14 -8.93 7.87
CA GLY A 246 5.78 -8.84 9.18
C GLY A 246 7.22 -9.35 9.16
N THR A 247 7.81 -9.53 10.34
CA THR A 247 9.18 -10.07 10.43
C THR A 247 9.28 -11.43 9.74
N PRO A 248 10.27 -11.62 8.84
CA PRO A 248 10.46 -12.91 8.18
C PRO A 248 10.75 -13.99 9.22
N TRP A 249 10.23 -15.19 8.99
CA TRP A 249 10.46 -16.34 9.86
C TRP A 249 11.15 -17.46 9.10
N ALA A 250 11.80 -18.35 9.84
CA ALA A 250 12.44 -19.56 9.34
C ALA A 250 12.23 -20.73 10.30
N TRP A 251 12.25 -21.96 9.78
CA TRP A 251 12.12 -23.19 10.57
C TRP A 251 13.02 -24.30 10.01
N GLY A 252 13.21 -25.39 10.77
CA GLY A 252 14.07 -26.50 10.35
C GLY A 252 15.54 -26.10 10.26
N GLN A 253 16.00 -25.26 11.20
CA GLN A 253 17.33 -24.61 11.24
C GLN A 253 17.70 -23.75 10.03
N SER A 254 16.72 -23.32 9.22
CA SER A 254 16.97 -22.32 8.19
C SER A 254 17.19 -20.93 8.76
N THR A 255 17.85 -20.09 7.96
CA THR A 255 17.92 -18.65 8.21
C THR A 255 17.41 -17.88 6.99
N ILE A 256 16.88 -16.68 7.25
CA ILE A 256 16.55 -15.69 6.23
C ILE A 256 17.09 -14.34 6.67
N GLU A 257 17.76 -13.64 5.76
CA GLU A 257 18.24 -12.28 5.97
C GLU A 257 18.07 -11.47 4.68
N MET A 258 17.89 -10.16 4.82
CA MET A 258 17.95 -9.25 3.68
C MET A 258 19.41 -8.84 3.47
N VAL A 259 19.89 -8.93 2.23
CA VAL A 259 21.25 -8.54 1.85
C VAL A 259 21.17 -7.40 0.86
N GLU A 260 21.69 -6.25 1.25
CA GLU A 260 21.68 -5.03 0.44
C GLU A 260 22.56 -5.18 -0.80
N GLY A 261 22.07 -4.72 -1.96
CA GLY A 261 22.79 -4.77 -3.24
C GLY A 261 23.06 -6.18 -3.80
N ALA A 262 22.50 -7.22 -3.18
CA ALA A 262 22.69 -8.62 -3.60
C ALA A 262 21.63 -9.13 -4.58
N GLY A 263 20.76 -8.25 -5.09
CA GLY A 263 19.70 -8.56 -6.05
C GLY A 263 20.22 -8.91 -7.44
N ARG A 264 19.30 -8.92 -8.41
CA ARG A 264 19.61 -9.22 -9.81
C ARG A 264 20.47 -8.14 -10.47
N VAL A 265 20.33 -6.90 -9.99
CA VAL A 265 21.15 -5.74 -10.33
C VAL A 265 21.61 -5.07 -9.04
N ALA A 266 22.65 -4.24 -9.09
CA ALA A 266 23.30 -3.68 -7.89
C ALA A 266 22.36 -2.75 -7.10
N GLU A 267 21.36 -2.19 -7.75
CA GLU A 267 20.34 -1.33 -7.16
C GLU A 267 19.32 -2.14 -6.33
N LEU A 268 19.24 -3.47 -6.52
CA LEU A 268 18.28 -4.31 -5.81
C LEU A 268 18.94 -5.09 -4.67
N ASN A 269 18.16 -5.31 -3.63
CA ASN A 269 18.43 -6.19 -2.50
C ASN A 269 17.91 -7.61 -2.79
N ALA A 270 18.41 -8.58 -2.02
CA ALA A 270 17.92 -9.95 -2.07
C ALA A 270 17.62 -10.50 -0.67
N LEU A 271 16.60 -11.34 -0.58
CA LEU A 271 16.38 -12.21 0.56
C LEU A 271 17.28 -13.43 0.40
N LYS A 272 18.22 -13.60 1.33
CA LYS A 272 19.12 -14.74 1.37
C LYS A 272 18.57 -15.77 2.33
N TRP A 273 18.16 -16.90 1.78
CA TRP A 273 17.77 -18.09 2.50
C TRP A 273 18.95 -19.06 2.58
N VAL A 274 19.36 -19.43 3.79
CA VAL A 274 20.27 -20.56 4.01
C VAL A 274 19.45 -21.74 4.51
N GLN A 275 19.49 -22.84 3.76
CA GLN A 275 18.77 -24.06 4.11
C GLN A 275 19.35 -24.68 5.38
N GLY A 276 18.47 -25.10 6.29
CA GLY A 276 18.82 -26.02 7.36
C GLY A 276 18.49 -27.46 6.98
N ASN A 277 18.66 -28.39 7.93
CA ASN A 277 18.16 -29.76 7.81
C ASN A 277 18.03 -30.39 9.21
N GLU A 278 17.30 -29.71 10.09
CA GLU A 278 17.24 -30.02 11.53
C GLU A 278 16.91 -31.50 11.81
N TRP A 279 15.95 -32.05 11.08
CA TRP A 279 15.45 -33.42 11.30
C TRP A 279 16.04 -34.44 10.33
N SER A 280 17.04 -34.08 9.53
CA SER A 280 17.65 -34.96 8.52
C SER A 280 16.64 -35.58 7.52
N ASN A 281 15.50 -34.93 7.31
CA ASN A 281 14.42 -35.37 6.42
C ASN A 281 14.26 -34.44 5.21
N GLY A 282 15.12 -33.43 5.07
CA GLY A 282 15.12 -32.47 3.98
C GLY A 282 14.01 -31.40 4.06
N TRP A 283 13.24 -31.34 5.15
CA TRP A 283 12.24 -30.27 5.32
C TRP A 283 12.84 -29.08 6.07
N THR A 284 12.82 -27.92 5.43
CA THR A 284 13.27 -26.65 5.97
C THR A 284 12.60 -25.52 5.19
N GLY A 285 12.41 -24.34 5.77
CA GLY A 285 11.70 -23.28 5.08
C GLY A 285 11.74 -21.91 5.75
N ILE A 286 11.20 -20.94 5.00
CA ILE A 286 11.13 -19.53 5.32
C ILE A 286 9.77 -18.97 4.91
N GLY A 287 9.41 -17.80 5.41
CA GLY A 287 8.20 -17.12 4.96
C GLY A 287 7.87 -15.86 5.73
N PHE A 288 6.66 -15.36 5.47
CA PHE A 288 6.17 -14.09 5.98
C PHE A 288 4.72 -14.26 6.44
N ASN A 289 4.41 -13.67 7.59
CA ASN A 289 3.02 -13.42 7.98
C ASN A 289 2.57 -12.09 7.35
N ILE A 290 1.33 -12.05 6.88
CA ILE A 290 0.76 -10.92 6.14
C ILE A 290 -0.35 -10.29 6.99
N SER A 291 -0.21 -9.02 7.34
CA SER A 291 -1.15 -8.27 8.17
C SER A 291 -1.28 -6.80 7.73
N PRO A 292 -2.48 -6.34 7.33
CA PRO A 292 -3.69 -7.13 7.15
C PRO A 292 -3.52 -8.16 6.03
N ALA A 293 -4.27 -9.27 6.11
CA ALA A 293 -4.25 -10.31 5.07
C ALA A 293 -4.59 -9.72 3.69
N PHE A 294 -3.94 -10.20 2.64
CA PHE A 294 -4.19 -9.75 1.28
C PHE A 294 -5.45 -10.39 0.69
N ASP A 295 -6.29 -9.58 0.05
CA ASP A 295 -7.34 -10.07 -0.83
C ASP A 295 -6.78 -10.27 -2.24
N MET A 296 -6.53 -11.52 -2.58
CA MET A 296 -6.04 -11.95 -3.88
C MET A 296 -7.11 -12.69 -4.68
N SER A 297 -8.38 -12.63 -4.25
CA SER A 297 -9.48 -13.39 -4.87
C SER A 297 -9.66 -13.04 -6.33
N TRP A 298 -9.42 -11.78 -6.70
CA TRP A 298 -9.49 -11.26 -8.06
C TRP A 298 -8.38 -11.81 -8.98
N SER A 299 -7.18 -11.99 -8.44
CA SER A 299 -6.00 -12.43 -9.19
C SER A 299 -5.91 -13.95 -9.30
N TRP A 300 -6.49 -14.69 -8.33
CA TRP A 300 -6.24 -16.12 -8.14
C TRP A 300 -6.53 -16.99 -9.38
N SER A 301 -7.61 -16.68 -10.11
CA SER A 301 -8.03 -17.49 -11.26
C SER A 301 -7.38 -17.10 -12.58
N ILE A 302 -6.72 -15.94 -12.66
CA ILE A 302 -6.28 -15.34 -13.93
C ILE A 302 -4.80 -14.97 -13.98
N ASP A 303 -4.09 -14.99 -12.85
CA ASP A 303 -2.74 -14.48 -12.75
C ASP A 303 -1.73 -15.54 -12.30
N SER A 304 -0.46 -15.15 -12.31
CA SER A 304 0.68 -15.95 -11.87
C SER A 304 1.49 -15.21 -10.81
N LEU A 305 1.97 -15.97 -9.82
CA LEU A 305 3.06 -15.54 -8.96
C LEU A 305 4.35 -15.55 -9.78
N LYS A 306 5.08 -14.43 -9.74
CA LYS A 306 6.34 -14.20 -10.44
C LYS A 306 7.42 -13.91 -9.40
N PHE A 307 8.57 -14.55 -9.54
CA PHE A 307 9.71 -14.29 -8.66
C PHE A 307 11.04 -14.68 -9.31
N TRP A 308 12.13 -14.06 -8.84
CA TRP A 308 13.49 -14.42 -9.24
C TRP A 308 14.20 -15.21 -8.16
N LEU A 309 14.92 -16.26 -8.55
CA LEU A 309 15.83 -16.98 -7.66
C LEU A 309 17.23 -17.07 -8.27
N LYS A 310 18.24 -16.97 -7.42
CA LYS A 310 19.61 -17.43 -7.68
C LYS A 310 19.93 -18.57 -6.72
N VAL A 311 20.08 -19.77 -7.26
CA VAL A 311 20.09 -21.00 -6.47
C VAL A 311 21.42 -21.72 -6.61
N GLN A 312 22.07 -22.01 -5.48
CA GLN A 312 23.32 -22.74 -5.45
C GLN A 312 23.16 -24.17 -6.02
N GLU A 313 24.18 -24.63 -6.75
CA GLU A 313 24.24 -25.99 -7.32
C GLU A 313 23.93 -27.08 -6.30
N GLY A 314 23.14 -28.08 -6.69
CA GLY A 314 22.77 -29.23 -5.86
C GLY A 314 21.63 -28.97 -4.88
N THR A 315 20.96 -27.82 -4.96
CA THR A 315 19.69 -27.58 -4.25
C THR A 315 18.59 -28.45 -4.86
N GLY A 316 17.76 -29.08 -4.03
CA GLY A 316 16.66 -29.93 -4.50
C GLY A 316 15.39 -29.16 -4.88
N ALA A 317 14.27 -29.88 -4.98
CA ALA A 317 12.97 -29.31 -5.28
C ALA A 317 12.49 -28.33 -4.19
N LEU A 318 11.83 -27.26 -4.60
CA LEU A 318 11.28 -26.25 -3.71
C LEU A 318 9.76 -26.23 -3.83
N ARG A 319 9.09 -25.77 -2.77
CA ARG A 319 7.66 -25.49 -2.75
C ARG A 319 7.44 -24.04 -2.36
N VAL A 320 6.60 -23.36 -3.13
CA VAL A 320 5.98 -22.10 -2.72
C VAL A 320 4.57 -22.39 -2.22
N GLN A 321 4.16 -21.72 -1.14
CA GLN A 321 2.92 -21.98 -0.43
C GLN A 321 2.24 -20.69 0.02
N PHE A 322 0.91 -20.67 -0.06
CA PHE A 322 0.06 -19.65 0.54
C PHE A 322 -0.82 -20.27 1.62
N GLU A 323 -1.13 -19.49 2.66
CA GLU A 323 -2.05 -19.92 3.71
C GLU A 323 -3.13 -18.88 3.99
N SER A 324 -4.34 -19.36 4.32
CA SER A 324 -5.47 -18.56 4.77
C SER A 324 -6.05 -19.22 6.03
N GLY A 325 -5.75 -18.67 7.21
CA GLY A 325 -6.03 -19.36 8.47
C GLY A 325 -5.26 -20.68 8.55
N ALA A 326 -5.96 -21.80 8.71
CA ALA A 326 -5.35 -23.14 8.76
C ALA A 326 -5.21 -23.82 7.39
N ALA A 327 -5.79 -23.26 6.33
CA ALA A 327 -5.77 -23.84 4.99
C ALA A 327 -4.46 -23.50 4.27
N LYS A 328 -3.85 -24.50 3.61
CA LYS A 328 -2.57 -24.37 2.90
C LYS A 328 -2.72 -24.83 1.46
N ILE A 329 -2.24 -24.03 0.52
CA ILE A 329 -2.11 -24.42 -0.89
C ILE A 329 -0.71 -24.13 -1.38
N GLY A 330 -0.16 -25.01 -2.21
CA GLY A 330 1.24 -24.91 -2.63
C GLY A 330 1.51 -25.55 -3.98
N LYS A 331 2.63 -25.15 -4.57
CA LYS A 331 3.16 -25.70 -5.81
C LYS A 331 4.62 -26.09 -5.62
N VAL A 332 4.91 -27.36 -5.88
CA VAL A 332 6.28 -27.88 -5.95
C VAL A 332 6.85 -27.60 -7.34
N PHE A 333 8.10 -27.16 -7.39
CA PHE A 333 8.86 -26.92 -8.62
C PHE A 333 10.34 -27.26 -8.42
N THR A 334 11.04 -27.50 -9.51
CA THR A 334 12.50 -27.74 -9.49
C THR A 334 13.20 -26.46 -9.95
N PRO A 335 14.04 -25.83 -9.11
CA PRO A 335 14.80 -24.66 -9.53
C PRO A 335 15.95 -25.03 -10.47
N THR A 336 16.35 -24.10 -11.33
CA THR A 336 17.66 -24.13 -11.99
C THR A 336 18.75 -23.84 -10.95
N THR A 337 19.74 -24.73 -10.84
CA THR A 337 20.79 -24.67 -9.81
C THR A 337 22.17 -24.47 -10.42
N ASP A 338 22.38 -23.35 -11.09
CA ASP A 338 23.64 -22.95 -11.72
C ASP A 338 24.27 -21.71 -11.05
N ASN A 339 23.71 -21.28 -9.93
CA ASN A 339 24.10 -20.08 -9.19
C ASN A 339 23.94 -18.76 -10.00
N GLU A 340 23.08 -18.76 -11.02
CA GLU A 340 22.65 -17.58 -11.77
C GLU A 340 21.19 -17.21 -11.46
N TRP A 341 20.78 -15.99 -11.81
CA TRP A 341 19.41 -15.51 -11.62
C TRP A 341 18.46 -16.05 -12.70
N HIS A 342 17.39 -16.73 -12.28
CA HIS A 342 16.33 -17.23 -13.15
C HIS A 342 14.96 -16.77 -12.68
N GLN A 343 14.07 -16.45 -13.63
CA GLN A 343 12.69 -16.09 -13.33
C GLN A 343 11.80 -17.32 -13.32
N TYR A 344 10.90 -17.36 -12.34
CA TYR A 344 9.86 -18.37 -12.20
C TYR A 344 8.49 -17.69 -12.30
N ILE A 345 7.60 -18.30 -13.09
CA ILE A 345 6.22 -17.83 -13.28
C ILE A 345 5.33 -19.05 -13.02
N ILE A 346 4.54 -18.99 -11.96
CA ILE A 346 3.66 -20.08 -11.52
C ILE A 346 2.23 -19.56 -11.48
N ALA A 347 1.33 -20.14 -12.27
CA ALA A 347 -0.08 -19.78 -12.25
C ALA A 347 -0.67 -19.97 -10.85
N LEU A 348 -1.45 -19.01 -10.34
CA LEU A 348 -2.04 -19.11 -9.00
C LEU A 348 -3.07 -20.25 -8.93
N ASN A 349 -3.74 -20.55 -10.04
CA ASN A 349 -4.68 -21.66 -10.16
C ASN A 349 -4.01 -23.05 -10.17
N ASP A 350 -2.68 -23.11 -10.33
CA ASP A 350 -1.89 -24.34 -10.31
C ASP A 350 -1.54 -24.79 -8.89
N PHE A 351 -1.81 -23.95 -7.87
CA PHE A 351 -1.60 -24.26 -6.47
C PHE A 351 -2.69 -25.21 -5.98
N VAL A 352 -2.27 -26.28 -5.32
CA VAL A 352 -3.16 -27.34 -4.84
C VAL A 352 -3.11 -27.45 -3.32
N PRO A 353 -4.16 -27.96 -2.65
CA PRO A 353 -4.14 -28.17 -1.21
C PRO A 353 -2.95 -29.02 -0.76
N GLN A 354 -2.31 -28.58 0.32
CA GLN A 354 -1.13 -29.22 0.92
C GLN A 354 -1.45 -29.69 2.34
N ASP A 355 -0.63 -30.61 2.85
CA ASP A 355 -0.66 -31.11 4.23
C ASP A 355 -2.04 -31.60 4.70
N GLY A 356 -2.87 -32.11 3.77
CA GLY A 356 -4.23 -32.58 4.06
C GLY A 356 -5.25 -31.48 4.40
N THR A 357 -4.92 -30.21 4.17
CA THR A 357 -5.81 -29.08 4.43
C THR A 357 -6.80 -28.85 3.29
N THR A 358 -7.88 -28.11 3.53
CA THR A 358 -8.87 -27.69 2.52
C THR A 358 -9.44 -26.31 2.87
N GLY A 359 -10.19 -25.69 1.94
CA GLY A 359 -10.92 -24.45 2.23
C GLY A 359 -10.07 -23.19 2.21
N PHE A 360 -9.06 -23.13 1.34
CA PHE A 360 -8.29 -21.90 1.14
C PHE A 360 -9.19 -20.75 0.65
N ASP A 361 -9.10 -19.61 1.33
CA ASP A 361 -9.84 -18.40 1.05
C ASP A 361 -8.88 -17.34 0.49
N SER A 362 -8.93 -17.15 -0.83
CA SER A 362 -8.10 -16.17 -1.54
C SER A 362 -8.43 -14.72 -1.19
N THR A 363 -9.53 -14.44 -0.47
CA THR A 363 -9.81 -13.10 0.07
C THR A 363 -9.02 -12.78 1.34
N LYS A 364 -8.34 -13.76 1.94
CA LYS A 364 -7.68 -13.66 3.25
C LYS A 364 -6.33 -14.37 3.27
N VAL A 365 -5.47 -14.05 2.30
CA VAL A 365 -4.12 -14.62 2.21
C VAL A 365 -3.26 -14.03 3.32
N GLY A 366 -2.95 -14.85 4.32
CA GLY A 366 -2.26 -14.45 5.55
C GLY A 366 -0.80 -14.88 5.62
N VAL A 367 -0.36 -15.77 4.71
CA VAL A 367 1.03 -16.28 4.69
C VAL A 367 1.49 -16.49 3.25
N LEU A 368 2.76 -16.12 3.00
CA LEU A 368 3.55 -16.57 1.85
C LEU A 368 4.78 -17.30 2.39
N GLY A 369 4.99 -18.55 1.97
CA GLY A 369 6.11 -19.40 2.40
C GLY A 369 6.86 -20.04 1.25
N PHE A 370 8.16 -20.26 1.45
CA PHE A 370 9.05 -21.02 0.58
C PHE A 370 9.74 -22.10 1.40
N MET A 371 9.78 -23.33 0.90
CA MET A 371 10.35 -24.47 1.63
C MET A 371 10.99 -25.48 0.69
N ALA A 372 11.92 -26.27 1.22
CA ALA A 372 12.45 -27.42 0.52
C ALA A 372 11.43 -28.57 0.60
N GLU A 373 11.15 -29.22 -0.53
CA GLU A 373 10.18 -30.32 -0.60
C GLU A 373 10.90 -31.64 -0.29
N ALA A 374 11.14 -31.91 1.01
CA ALA A 374 11.91 -33.05 1.48
C ALA A 374 13.32 -33.18 0.85
N SER A 375 13.92 -32.05 0.44
CA SER A 375 15.17 -32.03 -0.32
C SER A 375 16.20 -31.02 0.18
N GLY A 376 15.96 -30.42 1.34
CA GLY A 376 16.81 -29.42 1.96
C GLY A 376 18.16 -30.00 2.36
N ILE A 377 19.23 -29.27 2.02
CA ILE A 377 20.60 -29.62 2.41
C ILE A 377 21.16 -28.46 3.22
N ALA A 378 21.59 -28.74 4.44
CA ALA A 378 22.11 -27.73 5.36
C ALA A 378 23.25 -26.93 4.70
N GLY A 379 23.16 -25.60 4.78
CA GLY A 379 24.15 -24.66 4.25
C GLY A 379 23.96 -24.27 2.77
N LYS A 380 23.00 -24.85 2.04
CA LYS A 380 22.69 -24.39 0.67
C LYS A 380 22.07 -23.00 0.69
N VAL A 381 22.54 -22.14 -0.21
CA VAL A 381 22.11 -20.74 -0.29
C VAL A 381 21.20 -20.51 -1.48
N ILE A 382 20.08 -19.84 -1.23
CA ILE A 382 19.12 -19.39 -2.23
C ILE A 382 18.93 -17.89 -2.02
N TYR A 383 19.17 -17.10 -3.06
CA TYR A 383 18.79 -15.69 -3.07
C TYR A 383 17.46 -15.54 -3.80
N MET A 384 16.61 -14.67 -3.27
CA MET A 384 15.31 -14.33 -3.84
C MET A 384 15.23 -12.83 -4.01
N SER A 385 14.75 -12.37 -5.15
CA SER A 385 14.48 -10.95 -5.37
C SER A 385 13.20 -10.82 -6.16
N GLU A 386 12.54 -9.67 -6.00
CA GLU A 386 11.35 -9.28 -6.74
C GLU A 386 10.26 -10.40 -6.71
N ILE A 387 9.29 -10.38 -5.79
CA ILE A 387 8.20 -11.37 -5.67
C ILE A 387 6.86 -10.65 -5.81
N TRP A 388 6.06 -11.00 -6.83
CA TRP A 388 4.80 -10.30 -7.10
C TRP A 388 3.79 -11.11 -7.93
N THR A 389 2.54 -10.65 -7.96
CA THR A 389 1.53 -11.01 -8.98
C THR A 389 1.27 -9.81 -9.89
N GLY A 390 0.68 -10.03 -11.06
CA GLY A 390 0.35 -8.97 -12.01
C GLY A 390 1.58 -8.41 -12.71
N ASN A 391 1.50 -7.15 -13.13
CA ASN A 391 2.60 -6.39 -13.73
C ASN A 391 2.74 -5.06 -12.97
N PRO A 392 3.14 -5.08 -11.69
CA PRO A 392 3.36 -3.87 -10.92
C PRO A 392 4.50 -3.08 -11.55
N LYS A 393 4.35 -1.76 -11.63
CA LYS A 393 5.49 -0.87 -11.82
C LYS A 393 6.29 -0.94 -10.52
N ILE A 394 7.47 -1.58 -10.58
CA ILE A 394 8.36 -1.64 -9.43
C ILE A 394 9.04 -0.28 -9.34
N ASP A 395 8.66 0.50 -8.34
CA ASP A 395 9.35 1.74 -8.06
C ASP A 395 10.66 1.44 -7.30
N VAL A 396 11.76 1.84 -7.92
CA VAL A 396 13.11 1.75 -7.35
C VAL A 396 13.74 3.13 -7.17
N VAL A 397 13.00 4.19 -7.55
CA VAL A 397 13.46 5.57 -7.49
C VAL A 397 13.10 6.10 -6.11
N PRO A 398 14.09 6.44 -5.27
CA PRO A 398 13.77 6.99 -3.97
C PRO A 398 13.13 8.37 -4.06
N PRO A 399 12.28 8.73 -3.09
CA PRO A 399 11.74 10.07 -2.99
C PRO A 399 12.84 11.13 -2.94
N LYS A 400 12.48 12.33 -3.36
CA LYS A 400 13.35 13.49 -3.15
C LYS A 400 13.48 13.77 -1.65
N ALA A 401 14.57 14.44 -1.28
CA ALA A 401 14.75 14.94 0.07
C ALA A 401 13.58 15.87 0.45
N VAL A 402 13.12 15.76 1.70
CA VAL A 402 12.07 16.63 2.25
C VAL A 402 12.52 18.09 2.17
N ALA A 403 11.75 18.93 1.48
CA ALA A 403 12.23 20.28 1.14
C ALA A 403 12.19 21.27 2.32
N SER A 404 11.28 21.08 3.28
CA SER A 404 11.09 22.00 4.41
C SER A 404 11.00 21.20 5.71
N LEU A 405 12.05 21.22 6.53
CA LEU A 405 12.02 20.71 7.90
C LEU A 405 12.14 21.90 8.84
N ASP A 406 11.02 22.26 9.47
CA ASP A 406 10.95 23.37 10.41
C ASP A 406 10.65 22.87 11.82
N VAL A 407 11.24 23.53 12.81
CA VAL A 407 11.02 23.21 14.22
C VAL A 407 10.72 24.50 14.98
N VAL A 408 9.55 24.54 15.60
CA VAL A 408 9.05 25.70 16.34
C VAL A 408 9.03 25.36 17.84
N PRO A 409 9.79 26.08 18.69
CA PRO A 409 9.76 25.86 20.13
C PRO A 409 8.43 26.34 20.73
N GLY A 410 7.72 25.44 21.40
CA GLY A 410 6.54 25.71 22.22
C GLY A 410 6.86 25.70 23.72
N GLN A 411 5.82 25.65 24.57
CA GLN A 411 6.01 25.56 26.01
C GLN A 411 6.39 24.13 26.42
N TYR A 412 7.67 23.90 26.74
CA TYR A 412 8.20 22.57 27.06
C TYR A 412 7.98 21.50 25.98
N SER A 413 7.85 21.93 24.73
CA SER A 413 7.77 21.05 23.58
C SER A 413 8.39 21.70 22.35
N ASN A 414 8.85 20.89 21.41
CA ASN A 414 9.23 21.36 20.08
C ASN A 414 8.23 20.79 19.08
N LEU A 415 7.69 21.64 18.21
CA LEU A 415 6.78 21.25 17.15
C LEU A 415 7.57 21.12 15.85
N ILE A 416 7.63 19.92 15.29
CA ILE A 416 8.34 19.58 14.06
C ILE A 416 7.32 19.54 12.93
N THR A 417 7.54 20.30 11.87
CA THR A 417 6.65 20.40 10.70
C THR A 417 7.42 20.24 9.40
N TRP A 418 6.74 19.70 8.38
CA TRP A 418 7.30 19.58 7.04
C TRP A 418 6.24 19.66 5.93
N THR A 419 6.69 19.76 4.68
CA THR A 419 5.84 19.56 3.50
C THR A 419 6.05 18.18 2.92
N ASP A 420 4.96 17.54 2.50
CA ASP A 420 5.04 16.26 1.82
C ASP A 420 5.84 16.35 0.52
N VAL A 421 6.52 15.26 0.17
CA VAL A 421 7.37 15.20 -1.02
C VAL A 421 6.48 15.16 -2.27
N PRO A 422 6.61 16.09 -3.22
CA PRO A 422 5.75 16.11 -4.40
C PRO A 422 5.92 14.87 -5.26
N ASN A 423 4.81 14.40 -5.84
CA ASN A 423 4.71 13.23 -6.72
C ASN A 423 5.04 11.90 -6.02
N GLU A 424 4.85 11.84 -4.70
CA GLU A 424 4.80 10.59 -3.95
C GLU A 424 3.34 10.31 -3.57
N THR A 425 2.99 9.05 -3.35
CA THR A 425 1.66 8.67 -2.84
C THR A 425 1.79 7.47 -1.93
N GLY A 426 1.19 7.56 -0.73
CA GLY A 426 1.29 6.52 0.28
C GLY A 426 2.64 6.49 0.99
N GLU A 427 3.40 7.58 0.94
CA GLU A 427 4.65 7.72 1.66
C GLU A 427 4.46 7.88 3.17
N ALA A 428 5.55 7.71 3.90
CA ALA A 428 5.62 7.93 5.34
C ALA A 428 6.95 8.57 5.74
N TYR A 429 6.97 9.19 6.93
CA TYR A 429 8.09 9.98 7.41
C TYR A 429 8.66 9.44 8.71
N ASP A 430 9.99 9.40 8.79
CA ASP A 430 10.75 9.07 10.00
C ASP A 430 11.51 10.32 10.47
N ILE A 431 11.22 10.77 11.70
CA ILE A 431 11.78 11.98 12.32
C ILE A 431 12.79 11.58 13.39
N TYR A 432 13.96 12.20 13.36
CA TYR A 432 15.08 11.95 14.25
C TYR A 432 15.50 13.21 15.00
N TYR A 433 16.14 13.05 16.16
CA TYR A 433 16.71 14.14 16.94
C TYR A 433 18.05 13.76 17.59
N SER A 434 18.89 14.75 17.91
CA SER A 434 20.17 14.56 18.59
C SER A 434 20.61 15.82 19.34
N GLU A 435 21.38 15.66 20.42
CA GLU A 435 22.03 16.78 21.14
C GLU A 435 23.24 17.33 20.39
N GLN A 436 23.73 16.59 19.39
CA GLN A 436 24.86 16.97 18.53
C GLN A 436 24.39 17.12 17.07
N PRO A 437 25.11 17.87 16.23
CA PRO A 437 24.80 17.95 14.80
C PRO A 437 24.66 16.56 14.18
N ILE A 438 23.56 16.34 13.45
CA ILE A 438 23.31 15.05 12.80
C ILE A 438 24.01 15.08 11.44
N ALA A 439 25.08 14.30 11.30
CA ALA A 439 25.72 14.00 10.01
C ALA A 439 25.29 12.64 9.44
N ASP A 440 24.79 11.77 10.32
CA ASP A 440 24.31 10.42 10.00
C ASP A 440 23.21 10.07 11.03
N ILE A 441 22.05 9.64 10.53
CA ILE A 441 20.90 9.26 11.35
C ILE A 441 21.17 8.03 12.22
N ALA A 442 22.17 7.21 11.89
CA ALA A 442 22.61 6.11 12.74
C ALA A 442 23.12 6.57 14.12
N ASN A 443 23.52 7.85 14.23
CA ASN A 443 23.95 8.47 15.50
C ASN A 443 22.85 9.35 16.12
N ALA A 444 21.64 9.35 15.57
CA ALA A 444 20.49 10.10 16.07
C ALA A 444 19.45 9.17 16.71
N LYS A 445 18.57 9.74 17.51
CA LYS A 445 17.45 9.03 18.13
C LYS A 445 16.21 9.18 17.27
N LEU A 446 15.47 8.08 17.04
CA LEU A 446 14.17 8.15 16.38
C LEU A 446 13.16 8.80 17.33
N LEU A 447 12.62 9.96 16.94
CA LEU A 447 11.54 10.62 17.65
C LEU A 447 10.21 9.94 17.34
N LYS A 448 9.93 9.77 16.05
CA LYS A 448 8.69 9.17 15.56
C LYS A 448 8.94 8.57 14.18
N GLY A 449 8.59 7.30 14.00
CA GLY A 449 8.65 6.64 12.69
C GLY A 449 7.26 6.36 12.12
N ASN A 450 7.21 6.11 10.82
CA ASN A 450 6.01 5.81 10.04
C ASN A 450 4.90 6.86 10.21
N VAL A 451 5.26 8.14 10.23
CA VAL A 451 4.24 9.19 10.24
C VAL A 451 3.58 9.24 8.85
N PRO A 452 2.27 9.02 8.71
CA PRO A 452 1.63 8.95 7.41
C PRO A 452 1.71 10.27 6.64
N GLU A 453 1.71 10.17 5.30
CA GLU A 453 1.39 11.26 4.37
C GLU A 453 0.21 12.12 4.89
N ASN A 454 0.23 13.42 4.59
CA ASN A 454 -0.76 14.43 5.00
C ASN A 454 -0.82 14.72 6.52
N THR A 455 0.03 14.08 7.34
CA THR A 455 0.11 14.41 8.78
C THR A 455 0.91 15.69 9.01
N GLN A 456 2.12 15.76 8.42
CA GLN A 456 2.98 16.96 8.36
C GLN A 456 3.35 17.61 9.72
N ILE A 457 3.09 16.94 10.84
CA ILE A 457 3.30 17.48 12.18
C ILE A 457 3.65 16.38 13.19
N VAL A 458 4.67 16.64 14.02
CA VAL A 458 5.04 15.81 15.18
C VAL A 458 5.42 16.72 16.34
N GLU A 459 4.96 16.42 17.55
CA GLU A 459 5.40 17.12 18.77
C GLU A 459 6.41 16.28 19.55
N GLN A 460 7.51 16.90 19.96
CA GLN A 460 8.43 16.37 20.96
C GLN A 460 8.21 17.06 22.30
N ILE A 461 7.73 16.32 23.30
CA ILE A 461 7.64 16.82 24.68
C ILE A 461 9.04 16.82 25.32
N LEU A 462 9.39 17.93 25.99
CA LEU A 462 10.68 18.14 26.61
C LEU A 462 10.59 18.04 28.13
N ARG A 463 11.41 17.16 28.72
CA ARG A 463 11.50 16.94 30.17
C ARG A 463 12.95 17.04 30.62
N THR A 464 13.17 17.63 31.79
CA THR A 464 14.49 17.79 32.42
C THR A 464 14.43 17.34 33.87
N PRO A 465 15.55 16.91 34.47
CA PRO A 465 15.56 16.46 35.85
C PRO A 465 15.40 17.62 36.83
N LEU A 466 14.42 17.52 37.74
CA LEU A 466 14.16 18.38 38.90
C LEU A 466 13.74 19.82 38.59
N THR A 467 14.48 20.53 37.75
CA THR A 467 14.22 21.93 37.40
C THR A 467 14.07 22.07 35.90
N ASP A 468 13.40 23.13 35.47
CA ASP A 468 13.41 23.54 34.07
C ASP A 468 14.85 23.84 33.64
N GLN A 469 15.27 23.26 32.53
CA GLN A 469 16.61 23.44 31.98
C GLN A 469 16.53 23.62 30.47
N SER A 470 17.44 24.40 29.91
CA SER A 470 17.57 24.54 28.47
C SER A 470 18.07 23.23 27.86
N LEU A 471 17.33 22.74 26.87
CA LEU A 471 17.72 21.64 25.99
C LEU A 471 17.94 22.18 24.59
N THR A 472 18.88 21.59 23.88
CA THR A 472 19.24 22.00 22.52
C THR A 472 19.32 20.75 21.65
N TYR A 473 18.50 20.68 20.61
CA TYR A 473 18.42 19.52 19.72
C TYR A 473 18.56 19.92 18.25
N TYR A 474 19.22 19.05 17.49
CA TYR A 474 19.20 19.01 16.03
C TYR A 474 18.16 17.98 15.59
N TYR A 475 17.55 18.20 14.43
CA TYR A 475 16.52 17.32 13.88
C TYR A 475 16.89 16.86 12.47
N ALA A 476 16.40 15.69 12.09
CA ALA A 476 16.49 15.18 10.74
C ALA A 476 15.20 14.45 10.37
N ILE A 477 14.90 14.39 9.07
CA ILE A 477 13.72 13.70 8.54
C ILE A 477 14.09 12.94 7.27
N VAL A 478 13.45 11.78 7.10
CA VAL A 478 13.54 10.95 5.89
C VAL A 478 12.12 10.63 5.42
N CYS A 479 11.89 10.73 4.11
CA CYS A 479 10.68 10.26 3.45
C CYS A 479 10.89 8.83 2.95
N LYS A 480 9.85 8.01 3.05
CA LYS A 480 9.82 6.62 2.60
C LYS A 480 8.60 6.41 1.74
N ASP A 481 8.76 6.08 0.47
CA ASP A 481 7.64 5.80 -0.43
C ASP A 481 6.89 4.50 -0.08
N ALA A 482 5.84 4.21 -0.84
CA ALA A 482 5.04 2.99 -0.72
C ALA A 482 5.84 1.69 -1.00
N PHE A 483 6.99 1.80 -1.69
CA PHE A 483 7.89 0.69 -2.03
C PHE A 483 9.11 0.59 -1.11
N VAL A 484 9.15 1.44 -0.07
CA VAL A 484 10.19 1.54 0.95
C VAL A 484 11.56 1.97 0.38
N ASN A 485 11.57 2.80 -0.65
CA ASN A 485 12.75 3.57 -0.99
C ASN A 485 12.83 4.80 -0.08
N PHE A 486 14.04 5.08 0.43
CA PHE A 486 14.27 6.19 1.36
C PHE A 486 14.87 7.38 0.64
N SER A 487 14.31 8.57 0.89
CA SER A 487 14.88 9.81 0.41
C SER A 487 16.29 10.04 0.95
N PRO A 488 17.09 10.90 0.32
CA PRO A 488 18.21 11.52 1.01
C PRO A 488 17.71 12.19 2.30
N VAL A 489 18.52 12.11 3.35
CA VAL A 489 18.18 12.69 4.65
C VAL A 489 18.15 14.21 4.56
N THR A 490 17.11 14.81 5.13
CA THR A 490 17.05 16.26 5.33
C THR A 490 17.44 16.59 6.76
N PHE A 491 18.48 17.41 6.92
CA PHE A 491 19.00 17.81 8.23
C PHE A 491 18.62 19.25 8.54
N GLN A 492 18.28 19.51 9.80
CA GLN A 492 18.23 20.87 10.32
C GLN A 492 19.67 21.34 10.60
N ASN A 493 20.11 22.39 9.90
CA ASN A 493 21.49 22.89 10.00
C ASN A 493 21.76 23.71 11.28
N THR A 494 20.70 24.18 11.94
CA THR A 494 20.79 24.95 13.18
C THR A 494 19.99 24.25 14.26
N PRO A 495 20.53 24.10 15.48
CA PRO A 495 19.77 23.45 16.53
C PRO A 495 18.64 24.33 17.03
N THR A 496 17.62 23.70 17.58
CA THR A 496 16.52 24.35 18.28
C THR A 496 16.77 24.27 19.78
N ALA A 497 16.89 25.44 20.43
CA ALA A 497 16.98 25.55 21.88
C ALA A 497 15.60 25.83 22.47
N ASN A 498 15.23 25.11 23.52
CA ASN A 498 13.99 25.31 24.27
C ASN A 498 14.14 24.80 25.71
N ASN A 499 13.27 25.21 26.62
CA ASN A 499 13.28 24.69 27.99
C ASN A 499 12.52 23.35 28.05
N GLY A 500 13.08 22.36 28.75
CA GLY A 500 12.32 21.20 29.21
C GLY A 500 11.64 21.47 30.55
N LYS A 501 10.52 20.80 30.82
CA LYS A 501 9.84 20.87 32.11
C LYS A 501 10.59 20.02 33.12
N GLY A 502 10.98 20.62 34.24
CA GLY A 502 11.50 19.90 35.40
C GLY A 502 10.52 18.85 35.88
N VAL A 503 10.95 17.60 35.96
CA VAL A 503 10.17 16.49 36.51
C VAL A 503 10.93 15.76 37.61
N PRO A 504 10.23 15.16 38.58
CA PRO A 504 10.84 14.30 39.58
C PRO A 504 11.69 13.19 38.94
N THR A 505 12.79 12.84 39.60
CA THR A 505 13.68 11.75 39.20
C THR A 505 13.89 10.80 40.36
N ILE A 506 14.37 9.60 40.06
CA ILE A 506 14.80 8.64 41.10
C ILE A 506 15.89 9.28 41.98
N ALA A 507 15.70 9.24 43.29
CA ALA A 507 16.70 9.74 44.23
C ALA A 507 17.93 8.84 44.25
N LYS A 508 19.12 9.45 44.25
CA LYS A 508 20.41 8.75 44.34
C LYS A 508 20.86 8.50 45.78
N THR A 509 19.94 8.65 46.72
CA THR A 509 20.20 8.52 48.15
C THR A 509 18.99 7.87 48.78
N ALA A 510 19.21 6.76 49.47
CA ALA A 510 18.18 6.04 50.18
C ALA A 510 17.60 6.87 51.34
N PRO A 511 16.34 6.62 51.75
CA PRO A 511 15.79 7.17 52.98
C PRO A 511 16.66 6.79 54.19
N ALA A 512 16.89 7.74 55.08
CA ALA A 512 17.80 7.56 56.21
C ALA A 512 17.16 6.67 57.28
N ASN A 513 17.85 5.59 57.67
CA ASN A 513 17.38 4.59 58.63
C ASN A 513 16.14 3.79 58.18
N PHE A 514 16.03 3.55 56.87
CA PHE A 514 14.91 2.84 56.23
C PHE A 514 14.38 1.63 57.03
N VAL A 515 13.06 1.60 57.26
CA VAL A 515 12.32 0.44 57.76
C VAL A 515 11.09 0.21 56.89
N ALA A 516 10.94 -1.01 56.36
CA ALA A 516 9.76 -1.39 55.58
C ALA A 516 8.55 -1.68 56.50
N ASP A 517 7.94 -0.64 57.07
CA ASP A 517 6.82 -0.72 58.03
C ASP A 517 5.59 0.13 57.66
N GLY A 518 5.59 0.77 56.49
CA GLY A 518 4.49 1.62 56.04
C GLY A 518 4.48 3.03 56.63
N ASP A 519 5.44 3.40 57.49
CA ASP A 519 5.62 4.79 57.94
C ASP A 519 6.48 5.56 56.93
N LEU A 520 5.85 6.49 56.19
CA LEU A 520 6.55 7.28 55.18
C LEU A 520 7.36 8.45 55.76
N SER A 521 7.41 8.64 57.08
CA SER A 521 8.09 9.79 57.70
C SER A 521 9.59 9.89 57.36
N GLU A 522 10.26 8.77 57.14
CA GLU A 522 11.67 8.70 56.72
C GLU A 522 11.91 9.08 55.24
N TRP A 523 10.84 9.20 54.46
CA TRP A 523 10.87 9.52 53.03
C TRP A 523 10.80 11.01 52.73
N ALA A 524 10.66 11.87 53.74
CA ALA A 524 10.49 13.32 53.57
C ALA A 524 11.63 14.02 52.78
N GLY A 525 12.82 13.40 52.70
CA GLY A 525 13.96 13.88 51.91
C GLY A 525 14.03 13.35 50.47
N VAL A 526 13.13 12.44 50.08
CA VAL A 526 13.08 11.80 48.76
C VAL A 526 12.02 12.52 47.91
N PRO A 527 12.33 12.98 46.69
CA PRO A 527 11.36 13.67 45.83
C PRO A 527 10.08 12.85 45.60
N GLU A 528 8.94 13.53 45.64
CA GLU A 528 7.63 12.96 45.32
C GLU A 528 7.45 12.81 43.81
N ILE A 529 6.91 11.66 43.41
CA ILE A 529 6.32 11.39 42.09
C ILE A 529 4.80 11.41 42.29
N ARG A 530 4.18 12.53 41.92
CA ARG A 530 2.74 12.76 42.12
C ARG A 530 1.99 12.32 40.87
N ILE A 531 1.03 11.42 41.04
CA ILE A 531 0.09 10.94 40.01
C ILE A 531 -1.29 11.37 40.49
N ILE A 532 -1.67 12.60 40.15
CA ILE A 532 -2.87 13.28 40.65
C ILE A 532 -3.58 13.91 39.47
N ARG A 533 -4.91 13.74 39.40
CA ARG A 533 -5.71 14.14 38.24
C ARG A 533 -5.82 15.65 38.12
N SER A 534 -6.12 16.36 39.20
CA SER A 534 -6.24 17.82 39.21
C SER A 534 -4.94 18.53 38.86
N GLU A 535 -3.79 17.88 39.10
CA GLU A 535 -2.45 18.36 38.71
C GLU A 535 -2.10 18.05 37.25
N GLY A 536 -2.89 17.22 36.57
CA GLY A 536 -2.62 16.75 35.21
C GLY A 536 -1.37 15.89 35.10
N THR A 537 -0.95 15.25 36.20
CA THR A 537 0.23 14.37 36.26
C THR A 537 -0.12 12.90 36.15
N GLY A 538 -1.38 12.54 36.41
CA GLY A 538 -1.93 11.21 36.15
C GLY A 538 -2.41 11.02 34.71
N PHE A 539 -2.36 9.77 34.24
CA PHE A 539 -3.01 9.34 33.00
C PHE A 539 -4.28 8.57 33.34
N ASP A 540 -5.42 9.10 32.92
CA ASP A 540 -6.70 8.41 33.05
C ASP A 540 -6.98 7.55 31.82
N ALA A 541 -7.09 6.24 32.03
CA ALA A 541 -7.65 5.37 31.01
C ALA A 541 -9.11 5.79 30.72
N PRO A 542 -9.58 5.68 29.47
CA PRO A 542 -10.96 6.04 29.09
C PRO A 542 -11.99 5.03 29.60
N SER A 543 -12.01 4.78 30.91
CA SER A 543 -12.99 3.94 31.62
C SER A 543 -14.17 4.77 32.14
N GLY A 544 -13.95 6.07 32.38
CA GLY A 544 -14.93 6.97 33.01
C GLY A 544 -15.19 6.66 34.49
N LEU A 545 -14.30 5.89 35.13
CA LEU A 545 -14.48 5.42 36.51
C LEU A 545 -13.81 6.31 37.56
N HIS A 546 -12.82 7.11 37.20
CA HIS A 546 -12.24 8.11 38.11
C HIS A 546 -12.94 9.46 37.91
N ASP A 547 -13.43 10.05 38.99
CA ASP A 547 -14.25 11.25 39.03
C ASP A 547 -13.64 12.40 39.87
N GLY A 548 -12.53 12.14 40.56
CA GLY A 548 -11.81 13.14 41.35
C GLY A 548 -10.38 12.72 41.70
N ASP A 549 -9.74 13.53 42.55
CA ASP A 549 -8.44 13.15 43.14
C ASP A 549 -8.62 12.10 44.25
N ASP A 550 -9.82 11.97 44.80
CA ASP A 550 -10.16 10.94 45.76
C ASP A 550 -10.37 9.57 45.09
N ASP A 551 -10.34 9.48 43.75
CA ASP A 551 -10.42 8.23 42.99
C ASP A 551 -9.02 7.84 42.48
N TYR A 552 -8.24 7.20 43.35
CA TYR A 552 -6.95 6.58 43.05
C TYR A 552 -5.80 7.54 42.69
N SER A 553 -5.57 8.56 43.54
CA SER A 553 -4.36 9.40 43.47
C SER A 553 -3.18 8.78 44.19
N VAL A 554 -1.96 8.97 43.65
CA VAL A 554 -0.72 8.38 44.22
C VAL A 554 0.36 9.42 44.44
N ILE A 555 0.97 9.40 45.62
CA ILE A 555 2.25 10.06 45.91
C ILE A 555 3.29 8.96 46.11
N ALA A 556 4.14 8.75 45.10
CA ALA A 556 5.19 7.73 45.14
C ALA A 556 6.57 8.33 45.41
N HIS A 557 7.45 7.53 46.00
CA HIS A 557 8.86 7.83 46.19
C HIS A 557 9.70 6.68 45.64
N LEU A 558 10.77 7.02 44.92
CA LEU A 558 11.69 6.04 44.36
C LEU A 558 13.12 6.49 44.61
N ALA A 559 13.92 5.63 45.25
CA ALA A 559 15.31 5.90 45.59
C ALA A 559 16.18 4.66 45.34
N PHE A 560 17.48 4.85 45.18
CA PHE A 560 18.42 3.74 45.17
C PHE A 560 19.70 4.07 45.94
N ASP A 561 20.37 3.01 46.39
CA ASP A 561 21.77 3.05 46.81
C ASP A 561 22.58 1.97 46.06
N GLN A 562 23.73 1.58 46.61
CA GLN A 562 24.60 0.59 45.98
C GLN A 562 23.97 -0.82 45.93
N ASP A 563 23.07 -1.13 46.87
CA ASP A 563 22.60 -2.50 47.12
C ASP A 563 21.10 -2.66 46.82
N TYR A 564 20.29 -1.60 46.97
CA TYR A 564 18.83 -1.69 46.91
C TYR A 564 18.17 -0.58 46.08
N LEU A 565 17.03 -0.94 45.49
CA LEU A 565 16.01 0.00 45.00
C LEU A 565 14.90 0.07 46.05
N TYR A 566 14.57 1.28 46.47
CA TYR A 566 13.55 1.56 47.49
C TYR A 566 12.34 2.18 46.80
N PHE A 567 11.15 1.66 47.11
CA PHE A 567 9.88 2.19 46.64
C PHE A 567 8.91 2.35 47.83
N ALA A 568 8.22 3.48 47.88
CA ALA A 568 7.10 3.73 48.78
C ALA A 568 6.01 4.49 48.02
N ALA A 569 4.77 4.33 48.44
CA ALA A 569 3.66 5.08 47.89
C ALA A 569 2.59 5.31 48.95
N ASP A 570 1.99 6.49 48.90
CA ASP A 570 0.75 6.85 49.59
C ASP A 570 -0.35 6.94 48.53
N VAL A 571 -1.46 6.24 48.75
CA VAL A 571 -2.57 6.13 47.79
C VAL A 571 -3.83 6.63 48.46
N THR A 572 -4.52 7.56 47.80
CA THR A 572 -5.83 8.07 48.23
C THR A 572 -6.89 7.50 47.32
N ASP A 573 -7.86 6.82 47.94
CA ASP A 573 -9.02 6.26 47.28
C ASP A 573 -10.25 6.34 48.22
N ASP A 574 -11.41 6.76 47.72
CA ASP A 574 -12.64 6.87 48.50
C ASP A 574 -13.47 5.56 48.54
N ILE A 575 -13.27 4.66 47.57
CA ILE A 575 -13.92 3.34 47.45
C ILE A 575 -12.87 2.27 47.14
N TYR A 576 -12.12 1.90 48.17
CA TYR A 576 -11.06 0.89 48.06
C TYR A 576 -11.57 -0.55 47.82
N GLY A 577 -11.02 -1.22 46.81
CA GLY A 577 -11.36 -2.58 46.39
C GLY A 577 -10.22 -3.34 45.68
N TRP A 578 -9.29 -3.91 46.44
CA TRP A 578 -8.13 -4.62 45.90
C TRP A 578 -8.41 -6.03 45.32
N SER A 579 -9.56 -6.65 45.62
CA SER A 579 -9.89 -8.04 45.22
C SER A 579 -11.15 -8.18 44.34
N LEU A 580 -11.66 -7.09 43.77
CA LEU A 580 -12.96 -7.08 43.08
C LEU A 580 -12.94 -7.84 41.74
N ARG A 581 -11.79 -7.85 41.03
CA ARG A 581 -11.62 -8.44 39.70
C ARG A 581 -10.40 -9.35 39.64
N HIS A 582 -10.59 -10.61 40.05
CA HIS A 582 -9.50 -11.61 40.04
C HIS A 582 -8.89 -11.89 38.65
N GLY A 583 -9.66 -11.72 37.56
CA GLY A 583 -9.18 -11.93 36.19
C GLY A 583 -8.45 -10.72 35.59
N ASP A 584 -8.69 -9.53 36.13
CA ASP A 584 -8.17 -8.25 35.64
C ASP A 584 -7.64 -7.44 36.83
N PRO A 585 -6.56 -7.90 37.48
CA PRO A 585 -6.06 -7.28 38.71
C PRO A 585 -5.56 -5.83 38.52
N TRP A 586 -5.34 -5.40 37.28
CA TRP A 586 -5.06 -4.01 36.91
C TRP A 586 -6.28 -3.07 37.02
N MET A 587 -7.48 -3.63 37.24
CA MET A 587 -8.73 -2.90 37.49
C MET A 587 -9.14 -2.90 38.97
N ASN A 588 -8.26 -3.36 39.85
CA ASN A 588 -8.42 -3.25 41.29
C ASN A 588 -7.61 -2.06 41.80
N ASP A 589 -7.92 -1.61 43.01
CA ASP A 589 -7.20 -0.50 43.66
C ASP A 589 -5.89 -1.03 44.27
N ALA A 590 -4.95 -1.38 43.39
CA ALA A 590 -3.66 -1.97 43.71
C ALA A 590 -2.53 -1.35 42.87
N ILE A 591 -1.35 -1.19 43.45
CA ILE A 591 -0.21 -0.57 42.76
C ILE A 591 0.53 -1.64 41.96
N ASN A 592 0.70 -1.39 40.67
CA ASN A 592 1.54 -2.20 39.79
C ASN A 592 2.76 -1.40 39.34
N LEU A 593 3.94 -1.76 39.83
CA LEU A 593 5.22 -1.17 39.44
C LEU A 593 5.83 -1.98 38.29
N TYR A 594 5.94 -1.34 37.13
CA TYR A 594 6.65 -1.88 35.97
C TYR A 594 8.00 -1.18 35.84
N ILE A 595 9.10 -1.94 35.86
CA ILE A 595 10.45 -1.39 35.74
C ILE A 595 11.32 -2.19 34.77
N GLY A 596 12.01 -1.48 33.88
CA GLY A 596 13.06 -2.00 33.02
C GLY A 596 14.42 -1.50 33.48
N LEU A 597 15.37 -2.41 33.71
CA LEU A 597 16.74 -2.05 34.13
C LEU A 597 17.70 -2.13 32.95
N PHE A 598 17.55 -1.20 32.02
CA PHE A 598 18.37 -1.09 30.81
C PHE A 598 18.33 0.34 30.27
N ASP A 599 19.27 0.67 29.39
CA ASP A 599 19.26 1.94 28.68
C ASP A 599 18.27 1.90 27.52
N ALA A 600 17.09 2.47 27.73
CA ALA A 600 16.03 2.56 26.73
C ALA A 600 16.46 3.30 25.45
N ASN A 601 17.51 4.12 25.49
CA ASN A 601 18.01 4.83 24.31
C ASN A 601 18.74 3.91 23.33
N THR A 602 19.26 2.77 23.78
CA THR A 602 20.10 1.86 22.98
C THR A 602 19.44 0.51 22.71
N THR A 603 18.30 0.21 23.35
CA THR A 603 17.69 -1.13 23.31
C THR A 603 16.35 -1.21 22.57
N GLY A 604 15.80 -0.07 22.11
CA GLY A 604 14.57 -0.02 21.31
C GLY A 604 13.29 -0.30 22.10
N THR A 605 12.18 -0.49 21.39
CA THR A 605 10.86 -0.79 21.99
C THR A 605 10.61 -2.29 22.12
N PHE A 606 9.98 -2.71 23.22
CA PHE A 606 9.62 -4.12 23.47
C PHE A 606 8.11 -4.33 23.40
N THR A 607 7.67 -5.43 22.79
CA THR A 607 6.27 -5.88 22.78
C THR A 607 5.99 -6.99 23.80
N SER A 608 7.00 -7.35 24.60
CA SER A 608 6.93 -8.42 25.62
C SER A 608 8.05 -8.27 26.64
N PHE A 609 7.82 -8.73 27.87
CA PHE A 609 8.83 -8.74 28.92
C PHE A 609 10.08 -9.53 28.51
N LYS A 610 11.26 -8.95 28.80
CA LYS A 610 12.57 -9.54 28.50
C LYS A 610 13.33 -9.88 29.79
N ARG A 611 14.39 -10.68 29.65
CA ARG A 611 15.28 -11.16 30.72
C ARG A 611 16.74 -10.93 30.31
N GLY A 612 17.69 -11.14 31.23
CA GLY A 612 19.12 -11.06 30.94
C GLY A 612 19.60 -9.61 30.90
N ALA A 613 20.15 -9.17 29.76
CA ALA A 613 20.73 -7.83 29.60
C ALA A 613 19.69 -6.69 29.51
N THR A 614 18.42 -7.02 29.25
CA THR A 614 17.30 -6.06 29.21
C THR A 614 16.15 -6.51 30.10
N PRO A 615 16.38 -6.75 31.40
CA PRO A 615 15.38 -7.38 32.25
C PRO A 615 14.22 -6.41 32.52
N HIS A 616 13.01 -6.96 32.49
CA HIS A 616 11.78 -6.28 32.90
C HIS A 616 11.21 -6.95 34.14
N TYR A 617 10.65 -6.15 35.03
CA TYR A 617 10.01 -6.59 36.26
C TYR A 617 8.62 -5.96 36.38
N GLU A 618 7.69 -6.76 36.86
CA GLU A 618 6.36 -6.34 37.28
C GLU A 618 6.20 -6.77 38.73
N ILE A 619 5.98 -5.79 39.61
CA ILE A 619 5.76 -6.00 41.04
C ILE A 619 4.37 -5.45 41.35
N ARG A 620 3.53 -6.28 41.95
CA ARG A 620 2.17 -5.91 42.34
C ARG A 620 2.10 -5.83 43.85
N PHE A 621 1.55 -4.73 44.35
CA PHE A 621 1.32 -4.47 45.76
C PHE A 621 -0.20 -4.49 45.98
N ASP A 622 -0.68 -5.52 46.68
CA ASP A 622 -2.07 -5.67 47.09
C ASP A 622 -2.15 -5.85 48.62
N GLU A 623 -3.35 -5.77 49.22
CA GLU A 623 -3.52 -5.78 50.70
C GLU A 623 -2.96 -7.04 51.37
N GLU A 624 -2.93 -8.17 50.66
CA GLU A 624 -2.56 -9.46 51.26
C GLU A 624 -1.14 -9.91 50.93
N ARG A 625 -0.46 -9.30 49.96
CA ARG A 625 0.85 -9.74 49.47
C ARG A 625 1.48 -8.79 48.46
N VAL A 626 2.77 -9.04 48.26
CA VAL A 626 3.50 -8.54 47.09
C VAL A 626 3.71 -9.70 46.12
N THR A 627 3.34 -9.54 44.86
CA THR A 627 3.43 -10.60 43.83
C THR A 627 4.19 -10.15 42.58
N THR A 628 4.50 -11.11 41.70
CA THR A 628 4.87 -10.84 40.30
C THR A 628 3.85 -11.48 39.38
N ALA A 629 3.81 -11.06 38.11
CA ALA A 629 2.90 -11.57 37.08
C ALA A 629 2.78 -13.11 36.98
N ASN A 630 3.80 -13.87 37.40
CA ASN A 630 3.93 -15.31 37.18
C ASN A 630 4.14 -16.15 38.47
N SER A 631 4.11 -15.55 39.66
CA SER A 631 4.42 -16.25 40.92
C SER A 631 3.32 -16.08 41.97
N ASP A 632 3.10 -17.11 42.79
CA ASP A 632 2.04 -17.16 43.79
C ASP A 632 2.21 -16.12 44.93
N SER A 633 3.44 -15.74 45.31
CA SER A 633 3.79 -14.57 46.17
C SER A 633 5.31 -14.34 46.22
N LEU A 634 5.76 -13.07 46.26
CA LEU A 634 7.14 -12.69 46.60
C LEU A 634 7.32 -12.55 48.12
N VAL A 635 6.38 -11.86 48.77
CA VAL A 635 6.39 -11.55 50.21
C VAL A 635 4.95 -11.50 50.70
N TYR A 636 4.70 -12.02 51.90
CA TYR A 636 3.46 -11.84 52.65
C TYR A 636 3.62 -10.70 53.68
N PRO A 637 2.54 -9.98 54.02
CA PRO A 637 2.45 -8.99 55.08
C PRO A 637 3.25 -9.38 56.32
N GLY A 638 4.24 -8.55 56.68
CA GLY A 638 4.96 -8.68 57.94
C GLY A 638 4.07 -8.27 59.13
N ALA A 639 4.59 -8.39 60.36
CA ALA A 639 3.85 -8.00 61.57
C ALA A 639 3.45 -6.51 61.62
N ASN A 640 4.00 -5.68 60.71
CA ASN A 640 3.76 -4.24 60.60
C ASN A 640 3.05 -3.85 59.30
N TYR A 641 2.41 -4.79 58.61
CA TYR A 641 1.58 -4.50 57.45
C TYR A 641 0.17 -4.20 57.97
N TYR A 642 -0.30 -2.96 57.80
CA TYR A 642 -1.55 -2.45 58.38
C TYR A 642 -2.50 -1.96 57.31
#